data_AF-U6MW47-F1
#
_entry.id   AF-U6MW47-F1
#
_cell.length_a   1.000
_cell.length_b   1.000
_cell.length_c   1.000
_cell.angle_alpha   90.00
_cell.angle_beta   90.00
_cell.angle_gamma   90.00
#
_symmetry.space_group_name_H-M   'P 1'
#
loop_
_entity.id
_entity.type
_entity.pdbx_description
1 polymer ?
#
loop_
_entity_poly.entity_id
_entity_poly.type
_entity_poly.pdbx_seq_one_letter_code
_entity_poly.pdbx_strand_id
1 'polypeptide(L)'
;MESPQATGAVSPPDAGSGASAAPPGEPTAAATVPSRAEEAPKAPAAAAAATAAPAAAAAAGTRPAMSPEEQREIKEDRFLQASLRVRADGGVFPNCLYLPKLAEECVREGLAPRLRVDVVQEILIEQTQLLWRSKSQNVFRANAEAFHRLSDDTYTKYLPADRRVAATAAVQEQLVSNAVLLLTCLELFELEEPPPVAAVSVQFREFLEGGASTVFMNKLIAGLQDTPTAEEALAAAFGPAVDGFFAALTGRAVGDYKAPAVGAIRFLSSFKPIAAVIANRPCFSPPFLPPLPASQPGFFLQENSLLGRLLSFTPLDGPVLPKGQQSSVQRAFAGSAALAPTYLQNTIQGMRHDIQNLMDIDNQILKNLCRAGKAERQRVLLWFAAVLTSNEGRAKAAHAHMLLQQQTPESADPLHSFLIKAQGQNTFGFCINVFHALLLLVDPIKYEKICELSPFYVTCGPSSDALRLAVAGPLRREALLGEGEAVAAAKAFYQTIAADDANSKFTAEVFWLTIRAVRLCFNPCANECMRWMDHFQRRHDEGMQQNSTEAKHIIAEVLGWRVILLHPRLCSLYWHFAHLFCSWLLGCMYTYAPDGKEDPKAVALLTSQKWRYAALLTQLPPGGAENPSQPPPQFALLPSGIIEDLFLSMRHMAELQAVYSSLRGAQGGEVSPCSSMDAELVAATCIAVMGSPGFFRSVHTRCDGACRTLHRLFLLEDFRSRLESLSVAKRFLLPALFEVFIDSERGSYYDRINFRIPIVDMLRRLLANEDYKTNMKGLAEAHPEKFLHLIHLLLNDVAALVDQAMEALVEIRRRQLEGRDNDQAPLPGQTGARAGAAGAAAAAAGATQGAPAAGGEEEESDGDEVAGSLEGQSPLEREPWARLQTTARDLCSLGQSACGLFTLLSRHCGAVISSSSSVLPQAVTTLDCCLDHLVGPRCLQLKVNSMETYSFRPKDWLSTVLEAYVYLLQADKTNGEVIIAEILRDGRYYKQANISKACRIARREGLMSSVLLEEFHSLVKRLADMEQAGKDIDLDDVPPEFLDPIMADLMTDPVLLPSSKVIVDRRNIERHLMSEPSDPFNRAPLTREQLVPQPELKKAIEAFTEAKRQMAATTKSPGN
;
A
#
# COMPACT_ATOMS: atom_id res chain seq x y z
N MET A 1 -11.44 -25.76 -43.29
CA MET A 1 -11.51 -27.20 -43.57
C MET A 1 -11.09 -27.92 -42.31
N GLU A 2 -11.90 -28.72 -41.62
CA GLU A 2 -13.35 -29.03 -41.76
C GLU A 2 -13.94 -29.29 -40.35
N SER A 3 -15.27 -29.25 -40.25
CA SER A 3 -16.06 -29.75 -39.10
C SER A 3 -17.02 -30.82 -39.62
N PRO A 4 -17.54 -31.74 -38.78
CA PRO A 4 -18.99 -31.73 -38.57
C PRO A 4 -19.53 -32.19 -37.18
N GLN A 5 -20.87 -32.17 -37.08
CA GLN A 5 -21.80 -32.40 -35.95
C GLN A 5 -22.34 -33.86 -35.87
N ALA A 6 -23.06 -34.37 -34.84
CA ALA A 6 -23.35 -34.02 -33.43
C ALA A 6 -24.16 -35.20 -32.76
N THR A 7 -24.96 -34.94 -31.71
CA THR A 7 -25.91 -35.85 -30.96
C THR A 7 -25.26 -36.80 -29.94
N GLY A 8 -25.86 -37.19 -28.79
CA GLY A 8 -27.17 -36.91 -28.14
C GLY A 8 -27.19 -37.40 -26.66
N ALA A 9 -28.22 -37.11 -25.86
CA ALA A 9 -28.24 -37.23 -24.38
C ALA A 9 -28.91 -38.50 -23.78
N VAL A 10 -28.77 -38.75 -22.46
CA VAL A 10 -29.79 -39.29 -21.49
C VAL A 10 -29.24 -39.39 -20.02
N SER A 11 -30.15 -39.42 -19.04
CA SER A 11 -30.08 -39.23 -17.56
C SER A 11 -29.47 -40.36 -16.68
N PRO A 12 -29.27 -40.14 -15.35
CA PRO A 12 -28.78 -41.14 -14.37
C PRO A 12 -29.90 -41.83 -13.51
N PRO A 13 -29.59 -42.93 -12.78
CA PRO A 13 -30.51 -43.64 -11.87
C PRO A 13 -30.19 -43.50 -10.35
N ASP A 14 -30.99 -44.21 -9.52
CA ASP A 14 -31.32 -43.93 -8.10
C ASP A 14 -31.00 -45.10 -7.11
N ALA A 15 -31.33 -44.93 -5.82
CA ALA A 15 -31.38 -45.90 -4.68
C ALA A 15 -30.03 -46.31 -3.98
N GLY A 16 -29.92 -46.68 -2.68
CA GLY A 16 -30.83 -46.85 -1.51
C GLY A 16 -30.05 -47.53 -0.32
N SER A 17 -30.52 -47.85 0.89
CA SER A 17 -31.71 -47.48 1.71
C SER A 17 -31.72 -48.19 3.11
N GLY A 18 -32.03 -47.50 4.23
CA GLY A 18 -32.40 -48.11 5.56
C GLY A 18 -31.40 -47.94 6.74
N ALA A 19 -31.75 -48.09 8.04
CA ALA A 19 -33.04 -48.26 8.75
C ALA A 19 -32.86 -48.11 10.31
N SER A 20 -33.97 -48.21 11.10
CA SER A 20 -34.05 -48.37 12.59
C SER A 20 -33.95 -47.10 13.48
N ALA A 21 -34.60 -46.92 14.65
CA ALA A 21 -35.87 -47.40 15.26
C ALA A 21 -36.21 -46.51 16.51
N ALA A 22 -37.43 -46.58 17.07
CA ALA A 22 -37.90 -45.70 18.18
C ALA A 22 -38.67 -46.47 19.31
N PRO A 23 -39.57 -45.86 20.14
CA PRO A 23 -39.36 -45.50 21.56
C PRO A 23 -40.31 -46.26 22.54
N PRO A 24 -40.54 -45.78 23.78
CA PRO A 24 -41.82 -45.09 24.15
C PRO A 24 -41.61 -43.93 25.19
N GLY A 25 -42.55 -43.06 25.63
CA GLY A 25 -44.01 -42.77 25.44
C GLY A 25 -44.45 -41.68 26.48
N GLU A 26 -45.66 -41.07 26.52
CA GLU A 26 -46.87 -41.20 25.69
C GLU A 26 -47.63 -39.87 25.33
N PRO A 27 -48.64 -39.35 26.09
CA PRO A 27 -49.93 -39.05 25.43
C PRO A 27 -50.24 -37.53 25.24
N THR A 28 -50.61 -37.00 24.04
CA THR A 28 -51.86 -37.14 23.23
C THR A 28 -53.12 -36.57 23.90
N ALA A 29 -54.11 -35.90 23.26
CA ALA A 29 -54.40 -35.41 21.89
C ALA A 29 -55.50 -34.29 22.01
N ALA A 30 -56.17 -33.69 21.01
CA ALA A 30 -56.41 -33.88 19.56
C ALA A 30 -56.68 -32.48 18.91
N ALA A 31 -56.44 -32.14 17.62
CA ALA A 31 -56.63 -32.84 16.33
C ALA A 31 -58.12 -32.90 15.88
N THR A 32 -58.55 -32.73 14.60
CA THR A 32 -57.83 -32.60 13.31
C THR A 32 -58.74 -32.08 12.17
N VAL A 33 -58.13 -31.75 11.00
CA VAL A 33 -58.77 -31.54 9.67
C VAL A 33 -58.92 -32.88 8.92
N PRO A 34 -59.78 -33.02 7.88
CA PRO A 34 -59.31 -33.27 6.48
C PRO A 34 -60.14 -32.47 5.42
N SER A 35 -59.63 -31.99 4.27
CA SER A 35 -59.09 -32.62 3.03
C SER A 35 -60.08 -33.51 2.24
N ARG A 36 -60.09 -33.66 0.90
CA ARG A 36 -59.68 -32.86 -0.31
C ARG A 36 -59.97 -33.74 -1.57
N ALA A 37 -60.70 -33.25 -2.58
CA ALA A 37 -60.83 -33.74 -3.98
C ALA A 37 -62.01 -32.99 -4.67
N GLU A 38 -62.13 -32.74 -5.99
CA GLU A 38 -61.29 -32.98 -7.18
C GLU A 38 -61.73 -32.05 -8.36
N GLU A 39 -60.83 -31.88 -9.35
CA GLU A 39 -61.00 -31.51 -10.79
C GLU A 39 -61.74 -30.24 -11.36
N ALA A 40 -61.04 -29.61 -12.33
CA ALA A 40 -61.50 -28.87 -13.54
C ALA A 40 -62.11 -27.43 -13.44
N PRO A 41 -62.37 -26.69 -14.56
CA PRO A 41 -61.34 -25.94 -15.30
C PRO A 41 -61.66 -24.42 -15.60
N LYS A 42 -60.91 -23.79 -16.52
CA LYS A 42 -60.85 -22.34 -16.87
C LYS A 42 -62.18 -21.64 -17.29
N ALA A 43 -62.38 -20.40 -16.76
CA ALA A 43 -62.84 -19.14 -17.42
C ALA A 43 -64.20 -19.12 -18.22
N PRO A 44 -64.86 -17.95 -18.52
CA PRO A 44 -64.37 -16.56 -18.52
C PRO A 44 -65.37 -15.50 -17.95
N ALA A 45 -65.36 -14.29 -18.53
CA ALA A 45 -65.85 -13.03 -17.98
C ALA A 45 -67.34 -12.64 -18.21
N ALA A 46 -67.72 -11.57 -17.49
CA ALA A 46 -68.55 -10.44 -17.94
C ALA A 46 -70.08 -10.39 -17.67
N ALA A 47 -70.47 -9.18 -17.28
CA ALA A 47 -71.72 -8.46 -17.55
C ALA A 47 -73.02 -8.83 -16.79
N ALA A 48 -73.82 -7.79 -16.57
CA ALA A 48 -75.10 -7.80 -15.88
C ALA A 48 -76.26 -7.50 -16.85
N ALA A 49 -77.47 -7.95 -16.52
CA ALA A 49 -78.72 -7.28 -16.88
C ALA A 49 -79.91 -7.79 -16.02
N ALA A 50 -80.84 -6.88 -15.70
CA ALA A 50 -82.31 -7.01 -15.67
C ALA A 50 -82.98 -8.41 -15.53
N THR A 51 -84.09 -8.64 -14.82
CA THR A 51 -85.13 -7.76 -14.22
C THR A 51 -86.11 -8.62 -13.40
N ALA A 52 -86.74 -8.06 -12.35
CA ALA A 52 -88.18 -8.21 -12.01
C ALA A 52 -88.47 -7.86 -10.53
N ALA A 53 -89.51 -7.06 -10.28
CA ALA A 53 -90.16 -6.90 -8.97
C ALA A 53 -91.45 -7.76 -8.94
N PRO A 54 -92.14 -7.99 -7.80
CA PRO A 54 -93.00 -6.91 -7.26
C PRO A 54 -93.16 -6.80 -5.72
N ALA A 55 -93.31 -5.55 -5.28
CA ALA A 55 -94.19 -5.02 -4.23
C ALA A 55 -94.61 -5.85 -2.99
N ALA A 56 -94.28 -5.30 -1.81
CA ALA A 56 -95.24 -5.07 -0.72
C ALA A 56 -94.82 -3.81 0.07
N ALA A 57 -95.76 -2.93 0.42
CA ALA A 57 -95.47 -1.62 1.03
C ALA A 57 -95.85 -1.57 2.51
N ALA A 58 -95.02 -0.91 3.34
CA ALA A 58 -95.43 -0.37 4.64
C ALA A 58 -94.51 0.79 5.10
N ALA A 59 -95.11 1.95 5.33
CA ALA A 59 -94.66 3.05 6.20
C ALA A 59 -93.15 3.43 6.21
N ALA A 60 -92.77 4.38 5.36
CA ALA A 60 -91.65 5.28 5.63
C ALA A 60 -92.09 6.72 5.37
N GLY A 61 -92.00 7.58 6.39
CA GLY A 61 -92.23 9.02 6.22
C GLY A 61 -91.18 9.62 5.28
N THR A 62 -91.62 10.51 4.38
CA THR A 62 -90.76 11.13 3.38
C THR A 62 -89.65 11.95 4.04
N ARG A 63 -88.44 11.39 4.15
CA ARG A 63 -87.25 12.23 4.35
C ARG A 63 -87.14 13.17 3.14
N PRO A 64 -86.86 14.48 3.34
CA PRO A 64 -86.62 15.37 2.22
C PRO A 64 -85.47 14.82 1.36
N ALA A 65 -85.58 14.98 0.04
CA ALA A 65 -84.53 14.57 -0.88
C ALA A 65 -83.29 15.41 -0.59
N MET A 66 -82.25 14.77 -0.04
CA MET A 66 -81.02 15.44 0.36
C MET A 66 -80.40 16.20 -0.80
N SER A 67 -79.99 17.44 -0.57
CA SER A 67 -79.43 18.28 -1.63
C SER A 67 -78.15 17.65 -2.21
N PRO A 68 -77.79 17.94 -3.48
CA PRO A 68 -76.51 17.50 -4.04
C PRO A 68 -75.30 17.94 -3.20
N GLU A 69 -75.41 19.05 -2.48
CA GLU A 69 -74.39 19.59 -1.58
C GLU A 69 -74.32 18.80 -0.27
N GLU A 70 -75.45 18.49 0.38
CA GLU A 70 -75.46 17.63 1.58
C GLU A 70 -74.90 16.22 1.28
N GLN A 71 -75.19 15.68 0.09
CA GLN A 71 -74.65 14.38 -0.36
C GLN A 71 -73.15 14.45 -0.66
N ARG A 72 -72.63 15.62 -1.06
CA ARG A 72 -71.20 15.87 -1.24
C ARG A 72 -70.51 15.94 0.12
N GLU A 73 -71.03 16.74 1.05
CA GLU A 73 -70.49 16.88 2.40
C GLU A 73 -70.38 15.54 3.13
N ILE A 74 -71.40 14.68 3.09
CA ILE A 74 -71.34 13.35 3.75
C ILE A 74 -70.24 12.45 3.17
N LYS A 75 -69.90 12.61 1.88
CA LYS A 75 -68.82 11.85 1.23
C LYS A 75 -67.45 12.42 1.57
N GLU A 76 -67.32 13.75 1.61
CA GLU A 76 -66.11 14.44 2.06
C GLU A 76 -65.84 14.16 3.55
N ASP A 77 -66.86 14.21 4.39
CA ASP A 77 -66.79 13.92 5.82
C ASP A 77 -66.26 12.49 6.09
N ARG A 78 -66.87 11.47 5.48
CA ARG A 78 -66.38 10.08 5.59
C ARG A 78 -64.98 9.88 5.04
N PHE A 79 -64.63 10.58 3.96
CA PHE A 79 -63.29 10.54 3.36
C PHE A 79 -62.24 11.13 4.32
N LEU A 80 -62.51 12.28 4.93
CA LEU A 80 -61.62 12.94 5.88
C LEU A 80 -61.54 12.18 7.21
N GLN A 81 -62.66 11.64 7.71
CA GLN A 81 -62.67 10.73 8.86
C GLN A 81 -61.77 9.50 8.63
N ALA A 82 -61.88 8.85 7.47
CA ALA A 82 -61.08 7.66 7.16
C ALA A 82 -59.59 7.97 6.95
N SER A 83 -59.25 9.08 6.28
CA SER A 83 -57.89 9.43 5.90
C SER A 83 -57.11 10.16 7.01
N LEU A 84 -57.71 11.16 7.65
CA LEU A 84 -57.07 11.96 8.71
C LEU A 84 -57.22 11.34 10.10
N ARG A 85 -58.20 10.43 10.29
CA ARG A 85 -58.59 9.86 11.60
C ARG A 85 -59.03 10.92 12.61
N VAL A 86 -59.86 11.85 12.16
CA VAL A 86 -60.50 12.89 12.98
C VAL A 86 -62.01 12.85 12.79
N ARG A 87 -62.78 13.53 13.65
CA ARG A 87 -64.24 13.61 13.56
C ARG A 87 -64.77 14.88 14.23
N ALA A 88 -65.80 15.48 13.66
CA ALA A 88 -66.53 16.61 14.26
C ALA A 88 -67.80 16.16 15.00
N ASP A 89 -68.26 14.93 14.80
CA ASP A 89 -69.51 14.42 15.36
C ASP A 89 -69.34 13.71 16.72
N GLY A 90 -70.46 13.44 17.40
CA GLY A 90 -70.49 12.74 18.68
C GLY A 90 -70.52 11.21 18.62
N GLY A 91 -70.55 10.58 17.43
CA GLY A 91 -70.70 9.12 17.24
C GLY A 91 -69.56 8.23 17.80
N VAL A 92 -69.40 7.01 17.29
CA VAL A 92 -68.25 6.15 17.63
C VAL A 92 -67.62 5.58 16.37
N PHE A 93 -66.52 6.20 15.93
CA PHE A 93 -65.64 5.67 14.90
C PHE A 93 -64.31 5.25 15.55
N PRO A 94 -63.85 3.98 15.44
CA PRO A 94 -62.65 3.52 16.12
C PRO A 94 -61.41 4.32 15.73
N ASN A 95 -60.54 4.62 16.71
CA ASN A 95 -59.25 5.29 16.51
C ASN A 95 -59.32 6.66 15.81
N CYS A 96 -60.43 7.40 15.95
CA CYS A 96 -60.60 8.75 15.43
C CYS A 96 -60.64 9.80 16.55
N LEU A 97 -59.97 10.94 16.32
CA LEU A 97 -59.80 12.01 17.29
C LEU A 97 -60.92 13.07 17.15
N TYR A 98 -61.60 13.40 18.26
CA TYR A 98 -62.71 14.36 18.28
C TYR A 98 -62.22 15.81 18.25
N LEU A 99 -62.82 16.63 17.40
CA LEU A 99 -62.51 18.05 17.16
C LEU A 99 -63.59 18.95 17.79
N PRO A 100 -63.50 19.29 19.10
CA PRO A 100 -64.50 20.10 19.79
C PRO A 100 -64.65 21.53 19.23
N LYS A 101 -63.56 22.23 18.87
CA LYS A 101 -63.66 23.62 18.39
C LYS A 101 -64.41 23.65 17.06
N LEU A 102 -64.00 22.83 16.09
CA LEU A 102 -64.69 22.73 14.81
C LEU A 102 -66.18 22.36 14.98
N ALA A 103 -66.50 21.47 15.92
CA ALA A 103 -67.90 21.12 16.23
C ALA A 103 -68.69 22.31 16.81
N GLU A 104 -68.10 23.06 17.75
CA GLU A 104 -68.70 24.29 18.31
C GLU A 104 -68.88 25.38 17.26
N GLU A 105 -67.93 25.54 16.33
CA GLU A 105 -68.02 26.52 15.24
C GLU A 105 -69.09 26.16 14.21
N CYS A 106 -69.20 24.88 13.81
CA CYS A 106 -70.30 24.40 12.98
C CYS A 106 -71.66 24.70 13.64
N VAL A 107 -71.80 24.43 14.93
CA VAL A 107 -73.03 24.71 15.70
C VAL A 107 -73.31 26.22 15.78
N ARG A 108 -72.29 27.05 15.98
CA ARG A 108 -72.39 28.53 16.00
C ARG A 108 -72.86 29.11 14.66
N GLU A 109 -72.46 28.49 13.54
CA GLU A 109 -72.85 28.88 12.19
C GLU A 109 -74.19 28.27 11.74
N GLY A 110 -74.81 27.41 12.56
CA GLY A 110 -76.05 26.70 12.21
C GLY A 110 -75.86 25.56 11.21
N LEU A 111 -74.62 25.10 11.02
CA LEU A 111 -74.23 24.01 10.14
C LEU A 111 -74.17 22.66 10.90
N ALA A 112 -74.29 21.56 10.17
CA ALA A 112 -74.07 20.24 10.73
C ALA A 112 -72.55 20.01 10.95
N PRO A 113 -72.11 19.42 12.09
CA PRO A 113 -70.70 19.20 12.36
C PRO A 113 -70.15 18.07 11.47
N ARG A 114 -69.64 18.46 10.29
CA ARG A 114 -69.10 17.59 9.24
C ARG A 114 -67.74 18.12 8.79
N LEU A 115 -66.82 17.21 8.49
CA LEU A 115 -65.55 17.60 7.87
C LEU A 115 -65.77 17.92 6.38
N ARG A 116 -65.18 19.00 5.87
CA ARG A 116 -65.25 19.42 4.46
C ARG A 116 -63.85 19.67 3.92
N VAL A 117 -63.65 19.54 2.60
CA VAL A 117 -62.31 19.64 1.98
C VAL A 117 -61.76 21.08 1.96
N ASP A 118 -62.62 22.08 2.05
CA ASP A 118 -62.26 23.51 2.11
C ASP A 118 -61.66 23.93 3.47
N VAL A 119 -62.12 23.38 4.58
CA VAL A 119 -61.65 23.69 5.96
C VAL A 119 -60.54 22.74 6.48
N VAL A 120 -59.84 22.04 5.58
CA VAL A 120 -58.81 21.05 5.96
C VAL A 120 -57.66 21.65 6.76
N GLN A 121 -57.29 22.91 6.53
CA GLN A 121 -56.22 23.57 7.29
C GLN A 121 -56.61 23.77 8.77
N GLU A 122 -57.84 24.19 9.04
CA GLU A 122 -58.40 24.37 10.40
C GLU A 122 -58.48 23.01 11.12
N ILE A 123 -58.98 21.97 10.42
CA ILE A 123 -58.99 20.58 10.89
C ILE A 123 -57.59 20.13 11.34
N LEU A 124 -56.56 20.41 10.53
CA LEU A 124 -55.19 20.00 10.82
C LEU A 124 -54.55 20.79 11.97
N ILE A 125 -54.86 22.08 12.12
CA ILE A 125 -54.41 22.90 13.27
C ILE A 125 -55.01 22.36 14.57
N GLU A 126 -56.33 22.13 14.63
CA GLU A 126 -56.97 21.58 15.83
C GLU A 126 -56.48 20.16 16.14
N GLN A 127 -56.36 19.29 15.12
CA GLN A 127 -55.77 17.96 15.29
C GLN A 127 -54.36 18.04 15.90
N THR A 128 -53.53 18.97 15.42
CA THR A 128 -52.16 19.18 15.90
C THR A 128 -52.13 19.65 17.36
N GLN A 129 -52.99 20.61 17.74
CA GLN A 129 -53.16 21.07 19.12
C GLN A 129 -53.53 19.93 20.08
N LEU A 130 -54.46 19.06 19.66
CA LEU A 130 -54.95 17.96 20.49
C LEU A 130 -53.93 16.80 20.59
N LEU A 131 -53.25 16.47 19.49
CA LEU A 131 -52.14 15.51 19.51
C LEU A 131 -51.00 15.98 20.42
N TRP A 132 -50.66 17.27 20.38
CA TRP A 132 -49.67 17.89 21.26
C TRP A 132 -50.05 17.76 22.73
N ARG A 133 -51.25 18.23 23.11
CA ARG A 133 -51.74 18.22 24.50
C ARG A 133 -51.89 16.81 25.07
N SER A 134 -52.36 15.86 24.25
CA SER A 134 -52.55 14.46 24.67
C SER A 134 -51.26 13.63 24.66
N LYS A 135 -50.21 14.08 23.95
CA LYS A 135 -48.98 13.32 23.68
C LYS A 135 -49.22 11.91 23.11
N SER A 136 -50.36 11.72 22.43
CA SER A 136 -50.85 10.41 21.97
C SER A 136 -50.14 9.91 20.71
N GLN A 137 -49.71 10.82 19.83
CA GLN A 137 -48.90 10.53 18.65
C GLN A 137 -48.01 11.72 18.32
N ASN A 138 -46.84 11.44 17.73
CA ASN A 138 -45.94 12.44 17.16
C ASN A 138 -46.62 13.19 15.99
N VAL A 139 -46.64 14.53 16.01
CA VAL A 139 -47.43 15.35 15.08
C VAL A 139 -47.00 15.21 13.62
N PHE A 140 -45.69 15.11 13.36
CA PHE A 140 -45.16 14.91 12.01
C PHE A 140 -45.46 13.50 11.49
N ARG A 141 -45.40 12.48 12.37
CA ARG A 141 -45.78 11.12 12.02
C ARG A 141 -47.27 11.02 11.67
N ALA A 142 -48.14 11.70 12.42
CA ALA A 142 -49.57 11.75 12.11
C ALA A 142 -49.85 12.35 10.71
N ASN A 143 -49.21 13.49 10.38
CA ASN A 143 -49.28 14.10 9.04
C ASN A 143 -48.79 13.13 7.94
N ALA A 144 -47.62 12.52 8.12
CA ALA A 144 -47.01 11.63 7.14
C ALA A 144 -47.80 10.31 6.93
N GLU A 145 -48.36 9.74 8.00
CA GLU A 145 -49.24 8.58 7.90
C GLU A 145 -50.57 8.92 7.21
N ALA A 146 -51.16 10.09 7.49
CA ALA A 146 -52.36 10.56 6.80
C ALA A 146 -52.09 10.76 5.29
N PHE A 147 -50.94 11.34 4.94
CA PHE A 147 -50.49 11.49 3.57
C PHE A 147 -50.34 10.14 2.85
N HIS A 148 -49.80 9.12 3.55
CA HIS A 148 -49.70 7.77 2.99
C HIS A 148 -51.07 7.09 2.86
N ARG A 149 -51.99 7.24 3.83
CA ARG A 149 -53.37 6.70 3.73
C ARG A 149 -54.11 7.27 2.52
N LEU A 150 -53.89 8.54 2.20
CA LEU A 150 -54.43 9.18 0.99
C LEU A 150 -53.88 8.59 -0.33
N SER A 151 -52.76 7.86 -0.29
CA SER A 151 -52.21 7.16 -1.46
C SER A 151 -52.81 5.76 -1.68
N ASP A 152 -53.73 5.31 -0.81
CA ASP A 152 -54.38 4.00 -0.84
C ASP A 152 -55.89 4.17 -1.11
N ASP A 153 -56.35 3.53 -2.19
CA ASP A 153 -57.75 3.60 -2.65
C ASP A 153 -58.78 3.15 -1.61
N THR A 154 -58.38 2.34 -0.62
CA THR A 154 -59.27 1.90 0.46
C THR A 154 -59.78 3.05 1.33
N TYR A 155 -59.02 4.15 1.43
CA TYR A 155 -59.37 5.37 2.17
C TYR A 155 -60.03 6.43 1.28
N THR A 156 -59.73 6.47 -0.01
CA THR A 156 -60.26 7.48 -0.96
C THR A 156 -61.56 7.06 -1.65
N LYS A 157 -61.96 5.78 -1.55
CA LYS A 157 -63.18 5.19 -2.15
C LYS A 157 -64.50 5.92 -1.85
N TYR A 158 -64.58 6.67 -0.76
CA TYR A 158 -65.79 7.41 -0.36
C TYR A 158 -66.09 8.58 -1.32
N LEU A 159 -65.07 9.08 -2.02
CA LEU A 159 -65.21 10.12 -3.03
C LEU A 159 -65.63 9.57 -4.40
N PRO A 160 -66.47 10.31 -5.16
CA PRO A 160 -66.74 10.06 -6.58
C PRO A 160 -65.45 9.98 -7.40
N ALA A 161 -65.40 9.07 -8.38
CA ALA A 161 -64.18 8.79 -9.15
C ALA A 161 -63.65 10.01 -9.92
N ASP A 162 -64.54 10.87 -10.40
CA ASP A 162 -64.27 12.13 -11.10
C ASP A 162 -63.60 13.20 -10.22
N ARG A 163 -63.82 13.17 -8.90
CA ARG A 163 -63.25 14.15 -7.94
C ARG A 163 -62.17 13.59 -7.03
N ARG A 164 -62.07 12.26 -6.91
CA ARG A 164 -61.15 11.56 -6.01
C ARG A 164 -59.71 12.06 -6.14
N VAL A 165 -59.18 12.14 -7.35
CA VAL A 165 -57.78 12.53 -7.61
C VAL A 165 -57.52 13.97 -7.14
N ALA A 166 -58.39 14.91 -7.51
CA ALA A 166 -58.23 16.33 -7.17
C ALA A 166 -58.34 16.58 -5.65
N ALA A 167 -59.36 16.02 -5.00
CA ALA A 167 -59.54 16.17 -3.56
C ALA A 167 -58.42 15.48 -2.76
N THR A 168 -57.97 14.29 -3.19
CA THR A 168 -56.83 13.60 -2.57
C THR A 168 -55.54 14.43 -2.69
N ALA A 169 -55.30 15.02 -3.86
CA ALA A 169 -54.15 15.90 -4.07
C ALA A 169 -54.21 17.15 -3.18
N ALA A 170 -55.36 17.80 -3.08
CA ALA A 170 -55.56 18.99 -2.22
C ALA A 170 -55.32 18.68 -0.73
N VAL A 171 -55.86 17.57 -0.20
CA VAL A 171 -55.61 17.19 1.21
C VAL A 171 -54.14 16.81 1.42
N GLN A 172 -53.49 16.14 0.45
CA GLN A 172 -52.06 15.86 0.52
C GLN A 172 -51.20 17.14 0.53
N GLU A 173 -51.58 18.17 -0.22
CA GLU A 173 -50.92 19.48 -0.23
C GLU A 173 -51.08 20.18 1.12
N GLN A 174 -52.29 20.19 1.68
CA GLN A 174 -52.54 20.75 3.02
C GLN A 174 -51.80 20.00 4.14
N LEU A 175 -51.66 18.69 4.07
CA LEU A 175 -50.85 17.90 5.03
C LEU A 175 -49.36 18.23 4.97
N VAL A 176 -48.83 18.52 3.77
CA VAL A 176 -47.45 18.97 3.60
C VAL A 176 -47.31 20.42 4.09
N SER A 177 -48.24 21.30 3.73
CA SER A 177 -48.31 22.69 4.21
C SER A 177 -48.34 22.76 5.74
N ASN A 178 -49.16 21.93 6.40
CA ASN A 178 -49.22 21.81 7.86
C ASN A 178 -47.86 21.43 8.47
N ALA A 179 -47.12 20.51 7.83
CA ALA A 179 -45.78 20.11 8.27
C ALA A 179 -44.71 21.19 7.99
N VAL A 180 -44.86 21.99 6.92
CA VAL A 180 -44.01 23.17 6.67
C VAL A 180 -44.26 24.24 7.73
N LEU A 181 -45.52 24.60 7.98
CA LEU A 181 -45.92 25.60 8.98
C LEU A 181 -45.44 25.22 10.38
N LEU A 182 -45.52 23.95 10.77
CA LEU A 182 -44.96 23.44 12.03
C LEU A 182 -43.44 23.66 12.19
N LEU A 183 -42.71 23.86 11.09
CA LEU A 183 -41.26 24.08 11.06
C LEU A 183 -40.88 25.56 10.84
N THR A 184 -41.78 26.39 10.30
CA THR A 184 -41.49 27.78 9.90
C THR A 184 -42.31 28.86 10.61
N CYS A 185 -43.48 28.52 11.18
CA CYS A 185 -44.39 29.46 11.83
C CYS A 185 -45.17 28.71 12.94
N LEU A 186 -44.48 28.39 14.03
CA LEU A 186 -45.03 27.56 15.11
C LEU A 186 -46.09 28.32 15.93
N GLU A 187 -46.01 29.65 15.95
CA GLU A 187 -46.92 30.57 16.62
C GLU A 187 -48.37 30.35 16.17
N LEU A 188 -48.59 30.02 14.88
CA LEU A 188 -49.91 29.75 14.29
C LEU A 188 -50.69 28.63 15.01
N PHE A 189 -49.99 27.71 15.67
CA PHE A 189 -50.60 26.54 16.30
C PHE A 189 -50.99 26.77 17.76
N GLU A 190 -50.61 27.88 18.40
CA GLU A 190 -50.97 28.21 19.80
C GLU A 190 -50.75 27.03 20.78
N LEU A 191 -49.64 26.30 20.63
CA LEU A 191 -49.40 25.06 21.41
C LEU A 191 -49.16 25.37 22.89
N GLU A 192 -48.21 26.27 23.17
CA GLU A 192 -47.77 26.72 24.49
C GLU A 192 -47.25 28.17 24.38
N GLU A 193 -47.25 28.93 25.48
CA GLU A 193 -46.63 30.26 25.56
C GLU A 193 -45.43 30.23 26.54
N PRO A 194 -44.19 30.54 26.10
CA PRO A 194 -43.77 30.79 24.72
C PRO A 194 -43.80 29.53 23.83
N PRO A 195 -43.76 29.67 22.49
CA PRO A 195 -43.85 28.55 21.55
C PRO A 195 -42.80 27.44 21.81
N PRO A 196 -43.18 26.14 21.80
CA PRO A 196 -42.33 25.05 22.27
C PRO A 196 -41.33 24.53 21.20
N VAL A 197 -40.59 25.45 20.56
CA VAL A 197 -39.70 25.19 19.39
C VAL A 197 -38.75 24.01 19.60
N ALA A 198 -38.13 23.90 20.78
CA ALA A 198 -37.21 22.82 21.10
C ALA A 198 -37.90 21.44 21.15
N ALA A 199 -39.10 21.36 21.74
CA ALA A 199 -39.85 20.11 21.84
C ALA A 199 -40.44 19.68 20.48
N VAL A 200 -40.84 20.62 19.63
CA VAL A 200 -41.22 20.35 18.24
C VAL A 200 -40.03 19.82 17.44
N SER A 201 -38.84 20.41 17.63
CA SER A 201 -37.60 19.92 17.00
C SER A 201 -37.25 18.49 17.42
N VAL A 202 -37.49 18.12 18.69
CA VAL A 202 -37.35 16.74 19.18
C VAL A 202 -38.36 15.81 18.50
N GLN A 203 -39.64 16.19 18.41
CA GLN A 203 -40.62 15.38 17.67
C GLN A 203 -40.25 15.23 16.19
N PHE A 204 -39.75 16.29 15.53
CA PHE A 204 -39.32 16.20 14.14
C PHE A 204 -38.14 15.23 13.98
N ARG A 205 -37.17 15.28 14.91
CA ARG A 205 -36.06 14.32 14.97
C ARG A 205 -36.57 12.87 15.13
N GLU A 206 -37.43 12.58 16.10
CA GLU A 206 -38.00 11.24 16.34
C GLU A 206 -38.81 10.71 15.15
N PHE A 207 -39.48 11.61 14.42
CA PHE A 207 -40.14 11.28 13.16
C PHE A 207 -39.15 10.81 12.10
N LEU A 208 -38.02 11.52 11.95
CA LEU A 208 -36.96 11.17 11.01
C LEU A 208 -36.20 9.88 11.39
N GLU A 209 -36.01 9.59 12.69
CA GLU A 209 -35.47 8.30 13.15
C GLU A 209 -36.42 7.12 12.85
N GLY A 210 -37.73 7.36 12.89
CA GLY A 210 -38.76 6.36 12.61
C GLY A 210 -38.93 5.99 11.14
N GLY A 211 -38.24 6.67 10.22
CA GLY A 211 -38.30 6.42 8.77
C GLY A 211 -39.48 7.10 8.08
N ALA A 212 -39.25 8.30 7.55
CA ALA A 212 -40.24 9.01 6.72
C ALA A 212 -40.29 8.45 5.28
N SER A 213 -41.44 8.57 4.61
CA SER A 213 -41.53 8.15 3.19
C SER A 213 -40.83 9.16 2.27
N THR A 214 -40.11 8.65 1.26
CA THR A 214 -39.37 9.50 0.29
C THR A 214 -40.29 10.47 -0.45
N VAL A 215 -41.54 10.07 -0.71
CA VAL A 215 -42.54 10.90 -1.40
C VAL A 215 -42.97 12.09 -0.54
N PHE A 216 -43.27 11.85 0.75
CA PHE A 216 -43.62 12.91 1.69
C PHE A 216 -42.44 13.87 1.90
N MET A 217 -41.24 13.32 2.10
CA MET A 217 -40.02 14.11 2.28
C MET A 217 -39.69 15.00 1.08
N ASN A 218 -39.83 14.51 -0.16
CA ASN A 218 -39.64 15.33 -1.35
C ASN A 218 -40.62 16.51 -1.41
N LYS A 219 -41.91 16.31 -1.06
CA LYS A 219 -42.89 17.40 -1.00
C LYS A 219 -42.61 18.37 0.15
N LEU A 220 -42.22 17.88 1.33
CA LEU A 220 -41.84 18.71 2.48
C LEU A 220 -40.62 19.59 2.18
N ILE A 221 -39.60 19.02 1.52
CA ILE A 221 -38.41 19.76 1.09
C ILE A 221 -38.80 20.82 0.04
N ALA A 222 -39.64 20.48 -0.94
CA ALA A 222 -40.12 21.45 -1.92
C ALA A 222 -40.88 22.62 -1.26
N GLY A 223 -41.84 22.34 -0.36
CA GLY A 223 -42.58 23.39 0.34
C GLY A 223 -41.72 24.27 1.27
N LEU A 224 -40.61 23.74 1.81
CA LEU A 224 -39.61 24.55 2.51
C LEU A 224 -38.75 25.38 1.54
N GLN A 225 -38.50 24.89 0.32
CA GLN A 225 -37.78 25.62 -0.73
C GLN A 225 -38.62 26.71 -1.41
N ASP A 226 -39.94 26.63 -1.36
CA ASP A 226 -40.86 27.67 -1.85
C ASP A 226 -40.91 28.90 -0.91
N THR A 227 -40.28 28.83 0.27
CA THR A 227 -40.13 29.97 1.18
C THR A 227 -39.06 30.96 0.66
N PRO A 228 -39.21 32.28 0.92
CA PRO A 228 -38.27 33.29 0.39
C PRO A 228 -36.83 33.14 0.89
N THR A 229 -36.60 32.41 1.98
CA THR A 229 -35.27 32.10 2.54
C THR A 229 -35.01 30.58 2.56
N ALA A 230 -35.31 29.90 1.45
CA ALA A 230 -35.19 28.45 1.24
C ALA A 230 -34.00 27.75 1.94
N GLU A 231 -32.78 28.27 1.82
CA GLU A 231 -31.59 27.68 2.46
C GLU A 231 -31.64 27.80 3.99
N GLU A 232 -32.07 28.95 4.52
CA GLU A 232 -32.22 29.18 5.96
C GLU A 232 -33.37 28.34 6.54
N ALA A 233 -34.50 28.26 5.83
CA ALA A 233 -35.65 27.44 6.23
C ALA A 233 -35.30 25.94 6.32
N LEU A 234 -34.61 25.40 5.31
CA LEU A 234 -34.10 24.03 5.35
C LEU A 234 -33.07 23.83 6.49
N ALA A 235 -32.19 24.81 6.69
CA ALA A 235 -31.14 24.77 7.70
C ALA A 235 -31.66 24.93 9.15
N ALA A 236 -32.79 25.62 9.33
CA ALA A 236 -33.51 25.75 10.60
C ALA A 236 -34.32 24.47 10.90
N ALA A 237 -35.04 23.94 9.91
CA ALA A 237 -35.86 22.73 10.06
C ALA A 237 -35.02 21.46 10.31
N PHE A 238 -34.04 21.18 9.46
CA PHE A 238 -33.26 19.93 9.51
C PHE A 238 -32.01 20.03 10.38
N GLY A 239 -31.50 21.23 10.63
CA GLY A 239 -30.27 21.46 11.39
C GLY A 239 -30.26 20.82 12.79
N PRO A 240 -31.22 21.15 13.68
CA PRO A 240 -31.29 20.58 15.03
C PRO A 240 -31.42 19.06 15.04
N ALA A 241 -32.08 18.47 14.05
CA ALA A 241 -32.17 17.01 13.90
C ALA A 241 -30.80 16.41 13.53
N VAL A 242 -30.08 17.01 12.57
CA VAL A 242 -28.72 16.58 12.19
C VAL A 242 -27.73 16.68 13.35
N ASP A 243 -27.74 17.80 14.08
CA ASP A 243 -26.88 17.99 15.26
C ASP A 243 -27.24 16.99 16.37
N GLY A 244 -28.52 16.68 16.53
CA GLY A 244 -29.01 15.61 17.39
C GLY A 244 -28.54 14.20 16.99
N PHE A 245 -28.58 13.85 15.70
CA PHE A 245 -28.07 12.56 15.21
C PHE A 245 -26.57 12.46 15.41
N PHE A 246 -25.82 13.53 15.11
CA PHE A 246 -24.39 13.62 15.37
C PHE A 246 -24.04 13.39 16.85
N ALA A 247 -24.81 13.95 17.79
CA ALA A 247 -24.65 13.69 19.21
C ALA A 247 -24.88 12.20 19.55
N ALA A 248 -25.89 11.58 18.94
CA ALA A 248 -26.20 10.15 19.10
C ALA A 248 -25.25 9.18 18.38
N LEU A 249 -24.27 9.67 17.60
CA LEU A 249 -23.19 8.81 17.08
C LEU A 249 -22.10 8.51 18.12
N THR A 250 -22.08 9.21 19.25
CA THR A 250 -21.06 9.08 20.30
C THR A 250 -21.17 7.74 21.04
N GLY A 251 -20.04 7.08 21.32
CA GLY A 251 -20.00 5.90 22.20
C GLY A 251 -20.56 4.59 21.62
N ARG A 252 -20.82 4.55 20.30
CA ARG A 252 -21.24 3.33 19.58
C ARG A 252 -20.08 2.31 19.45
N ALA A 253 -20.43 1.05 19.26
CA ALA A 253 -19.50 -0.03 18.92
C ALA A 253 -19.53 -0.39 17.41
N VAL A 254 -18.58 -1.21 16.96
CA VAL A 254 -18.47 -1.67 15.55
C VAL A 254 -19.74 -2.37 15.04
N GLY A 255 -20.52 -3.02 15.91
CA GLY A 255 -21.81 -3.65 15.56
C GLY A 255 -22.99 -2.67 15.41
N ASP A 256 -22.86 -1.41 15.82
CA ASP A 256 -23.98 -0.46 15.94
C ASP A 256 -24.24 0.34 14.65
N TYR A 257 -23.95 -0.22 13.48
CA TYR A 257 -24.32 0.38 12.17
C TYR A 257 -25.85 0.42 11.96
N LYS A 258 -26.60 -0.38 12.73
CA LYS A 258 -28.07 -0.39 12.76
C LYS A 258 -28.67 0.71 13.65
N ALA A 259 -27.85 1.55 14.29
CA ALA A 259 -28.34 2.64 15.13
C ALA A 259 -29.26 3.60 14.34
N PRO A 260 -30.43 4.00 14.87
CA PRO A 260 -31.39 4.85 14.15
C PRO A 260 -30.79 6.15 13.60
N ALA A 261 -29.88 6.79 14.34
CA ALA A 261 -29.16 7.98 13.90
C ALA A 261 -28.36 7.79 12.60
N VAL A 262 -27.73 6.62 12.41
CA VAL A 262 -27.01 6.28 11.17
C VAL A 262 -27.99 6.11 10.01
N GLY A 263 -29.09 5.38 10.24
CA GLY A 263 -30.17 5.23 9.27
C GLY A 263 -30.77 6.56 8.85
N ALA A 264 -31.02 7.46 9.81
CA ALA A 264 -31.52 8.81 9.58
C ALA A 264 -30.53 9.68 8.79
N ILE A 265 -29.25 9.72 9.15
CA ILE A 265 -28.22 10.47 8.38
C ILE A 265 -28.09 9.92 6.96
N ARG A 266 -28.06 8.58 6.80
CA ARG A 266 -28.04 7.92 5.48
C ARG A 266 -29.24 8.32 4.63
N PHE A 267 -30.44 8.27 5.20
CA PHE A 267 -31.68 8.66 4.54
C PHE A 267 -31.69 10.16 4.17
N LEU A 268 -31.41 11.04 5.12
CA LEU A 268 -31.38 12.49 4.90
C LEU A 268 -30.34 12.91 3.87
N SER A 269 -29.15 12.31 3.89
CA SER A 269 -28.11 12.58 2.88
C SER A 269 -28.57 12.25 1.46
N SER A 270 -29.53 11.34 1.25
CA SER A 270 -30.00 11.00 -0.10
C SER A 270 -30.72 12.14 -0.81
N PHE A 271 -31.23 13.13 -0.06
CA PHE A 271 -31.86 14.33 -0.60
C PHE A 271 -30.81 15.43 -0.79
N LYS A 272 -30.56 15.82 -2.05
CA LYS A 272 -29.51 16.79 -2.43
C LYS A 272 -29.52 18.09 -1.61
N PRO A 273 -30.66 18.76 -1.33
CA PRO A 273 -30.67 19.97 -0.51
C PRO A 273 -30.28 19.71 0.95
N ILE A 274 -30.68 18.57 1.52
CA ILE A 274 -30.37 18.21 2.91
C ILE A 274 -28.91 17.77 3.06
N ALA A 275 -28.35 17.11 2.05
CA ALA A 275 -26.91 16.84 1.98
C ALA A 275 -26.08 18.13 2.02
N ALA A 276 -26.56 19.21 1.39
CA ALA A 276 -25.93 20.52 1.50
C ALA A 276 -26.09 21.13 2.90
N VAL A 277 -27.27 21.04 3.54
CA VAL A 277 -27.44 21.44 4.94
C VAL A 277 -26.45 20.71 5.86
N ILE A 278 -26.33 19.38 5.73
CA ILE A 278 -25.41 18.54 6.51
C ILE A 278 -23.96 19.01 6.34
N ALA A 279 -23.47 19.17 5.10
CA ALA A 279 -22.09 19.58 4.83
C ALA A 279 -21.78 21.03 5.26
N ASN A 280 -22.79 21.88 5.40
CA ASN A 280 -22.66 23.27 5.86
C ASN A 280 -22.92 23.45 7.38
N ARG A 281 -23.25 22.39 8.14
CA ARG A 281 -23.35 22.43 9.61
C ARG A 281 -21.96 22.52 10.28
N PRO A 282 -21.84 23.19 11.44
CA PRO A 282 -20.60 23.18 12.23
C PRO A 282 -20.15 21.78 12.65
N CYS A 283 -21.07 20.84 12.87
CA CYS A 283 -20.72 19.45 13.22
C CYS A 283 -20.03 18.68 12.07
N PHE A 284 -20.12 19.13 10.81
CA PHE A 284 -19.39 18.52 9.70
C PHE A 284 -17.88 18.81 9.75
N SER A 285 -17.51 20.07 10.05
CA SER A 285 -16.13 20.53 10.12
C SER A 285 -16.01 21.58 11.25
N PRO A 286 -15.93 21.13 12.51
CA PRO A 286 -15.88 22.04 13.66
C PRO A 286 -14.63 22.92 13.64
N PRO A 287 -14.70 24.17 14.14
CA PRO A 287 -13.52 25.00 14.30
C PRO A 287 -12.57 24.37 15.32
N PHE A 288 -11.30 24.22 14.94
CA PHE A 288 -10.26 23.71 15.82
C PHE A 288 -9.47 24.87 16.44
N LEU A 289 -9.39 24.88 17.76
CA LEU A 289 -8.47 25.73 18.52
C LEU A 289 -7.34 24.83 19.06
N PRO A 290 -6.09 24.99 18.59
CA PRO A 290 -5.00 24.09 18.95
C PRO A 290 -4.65 24.23 20.45
N PRO A 291 -4.63 23.13 21.23
CA PRO A 291 -4.27 23.19 22.65
C PRO A 291 -2.79 23.49 22.88
N LEU A 292 -1.94 23.25 21.88
CA LEU A 292 -0.51 23.56 21.84
C LEU A 292 -0.15 24.08 20.45
N PRO A 293 0.83 25.01 20.28
CA PRO A 293 1.13 25.64 18.98
C PRO A 293 1.45 24.70 17.81
N ALA A 294 1.93 23.48 18.09
CA ALA A 294 2.24 22.46 17.07
C ALA A 294 1.14 21.39 16.89
N SER A 295 0.08 21.42 17.71
CA SER A 295 -0.97 20.39 17.74
C SER A 295 -1.84 20.46 16.48
N GLN A 296 -2.10 19.30 15.88
CA GLN A 296 -2.87 19.18 14.64
C GLN A 296 -4.36 18.88 14.91
N PRO A 297 -5.26 19.17 13.96
CA PRO A 297 -6.70 18.97 14.15
C PRO A 297 -7.15 17.49 14.10
N GLY A 298 -6.30 16.55 13.69
CA GLY A 298 -6.67 15.17 13.33
C GLY A 298 -7.46 14.43 14.42
N PHE A 299 -6.92 14.31 15.64
CA PHE A 299 -7.62 13.64 16.75
C PHE A 299 -8.94 14.35 17.09
N PHE A 300 -8.93 15.68 17.11
CA PHE A 300 -10.11 16.48 17.40
C PHE A 300 -11.21 16.27 16.34
N LEU A 301 -10.85 16.23 15.05
CA LEU A 301 -11.78 15.95 13.96
C LEU A 301 -12.34 14.53 14.06
N GLN A 302 -11.52 13.54 14.43
CA GLN A 302 -11.98 12.16 14.65
C GLN A 302 -13.11 12.09 15.70
N GLU A 303 -12.96 12.77 16.84
CA GLU A 303 -13.98 12.76 17.90
C GLU A 303 -15.16 13.75 17.68
N ASN A 304 -14.94 14.86 16.96
CA ASN A 304 -15.88 16.00 16.96
C ASN A 304 -16.42 16.40 15.58
N SER A 305 -16.03 15.73 14.49
CA SER A 305 -16.64 15.92 13.17
C SER A 305 -17.56 14.76 12.78
N LEU A 306 -18.55 15.02 11.93
CA LEU A 306 -19.52 14.02 11.47
C LEU A 306 -18.84 12.83 10.78
N LEU A 307 -17.96 13.10 9.80
CA LEU A 307 -17.19 12.04 9.13
C LEU A 307 -16.21 11.36 10.08
N GLY A 308 -15.66 12.11 11.05
CA GLY A 308 -14.82 11.57 12.12
C GLY A 308 -15.54 10.53 12.95
N ARG A 309 -16.74 10.86 13.46
CA ARG A 309 -17.54 9.93 14.25
C ARG A 309 -18.01 8.74 13.43
N LEU A 310 -18.41 8.92 12.18
CA LEU A 310 -18.82 7.80 11.30
C LEU A 310 -17.65 6.82 11.09
N LEU A 311 -16.47 7.32 10.68
CA LEU A 311 -15.29 6.49 10.38
C LEU A 311 -14.51 6.03 11.63
N SER A 312 -14.92 6.40 12.85
CA SER A 312 -14.21 6.04 14.09
C SER A 312 -14.37 4.58 14.53
N PHE A 313 -15.36 3.84 14.03
CA PHE A 313 -15.60 2.47 14.47
C PHE A 313 -14.58 1.52 13.85
N THR A 314 -13.68 1.04 14.70
CA THR A 314 -12.58 0.18 14.32
C THR A 314 -12.30 -0.83 15.44
N PRO A 315 -11.95 -2.08 15.13
CA PRO A 315 -11.47 -3.05 16.12
C PRO A 315 -10.24 -2.56 16.92
N LEU A 316 -9.43 -1.66 16.35
CA LEU A 316 -8.16 -1.16 16.93
C LEU A 316 -8.33 0.14 17.73
N ASP A 317 -9.42 0.23 18.51
CA ASP A 317 -9.76 1.39 19.35
C ASP A 317 -9.04 1.39 20.72
N GLY A 318 -8.53 0.23 21.15
CA GLY A 318 -7.95 -0.02 22.47
C GLY A 318 -7.09 1.10 23.08
N PRO A 319 -6.07 1.64 22.38
CA PRO A 319 -5.17 2.65 22.95
C PRO A 319 -5.82 3.98 23.32
N VAL A 320 -7.03 4.30 22.84
CA VAL A 320 -7.72 5.57 23.14
C VAL A 320 -8.96 5.42 24.02
N LEU A 321 -9.35 4.19 24.36
CA LEU A 321 -10.50 3.94 25.23
C LEU A 321 -10.26 4.44 26.67
N PRO A 322 -11.32 4.88 27.36
CA PRO A 322 -11.26 5.20 28.79
C PRO A 322 -10.72 4.03 29.62
N LYS A 323 -9.92 4.34 30.66
CA LYS A 323 -9.35 3.33 31.57
C LYS A 323 -10.45 2.42 32.13
N GLY A 324 -10.29 1.12 31.94
CA GLY A 324 -11.24 0.08 32.39
C GLY A 324 -12.22 -0.41 31.33
N GLN A 325 -12.29 0.22 30.15
CA GLN A 325 -13.01 -0.35 29.01
C GLN A 325 -12.11 -1.31 28.22
N GLN A 326 -12.69 -2.40 27.72
CA GLN A 326 -12.00 -3.36 26.85
C GLN A 326 -12.29 -3.06 25.38
N SER A 327 -11.26 -3.14 24.53
CA SER A 327 -11.41 -2.97 23.08
C SER A 327 -12.35 -4.01 22.49
N SER A 328 -12.90 -3.70 21.32
CA SER A 328 -13.75 -4.65 20.58
C SER A 328 -12.97 -5.94 20.23
N VAL A 329 -11.67 -5.80 20.00
CA VAL A 329 -10.69 -6.88 19.83
C VAL A 329 -10.50 -7.72 21.09
N GLN A 330 -10.25 -7.09 22.25
CA GLN A 330 -10.05 -7.80 23.52
C GLN A 330 -11.30 -8.59 23.92
N ARG A 331 -12.49 -7.99 23.79
CA ARG A 331 -13.77 -8.66 24.08
C ARG A 331 -14.01 -9.91 23.23
N ALA A 332 -13.51 -9.93 22.00
CA ALA A 332 -13.71 -11.02 21.04
C ALA A 332 -12.62 -12.10 21.09
N PHE A 333 -11.36 -11.73 21.33
CA PHE A 333 -10.21 -12.62 21.15
C PHE A 333 -9.42 -12.94 22.44
N ALA A 334 -9.62 -12.22 23.56
CA ALA A 334 -8.90 -12.50 24.80
C ALA A 334 -9.49 -13.67 25.64
N GLY A 335 -10.69 -14.15 25.28
CA GLY A 335 -11.36 -15.26 25.96
C GLY A 335 -10.88 -16.64 25.47
N SER A 336 -10.89 -17.65 26.35
CA SER A 336 -10.41 -19.01 26.02
C SER A 336 -11.14 -19.68 24.83
N ALA A 337 -12.33 -19.21 24.46
CA ALA A 337 -13.05 -19.65 23.27
C ALA A 337 -12.32 -19.31 21.95
N ALA A 338 -11.49 -18.25 21.94
CA ALA A 338 -10.69 -17.85 20.78
C ALA A 338 -9.61 -18.87 20.38
N LEU A 339 -9.32 -19.86 21.25
CA LEU A 339 -8.44 -20.98 20.94
C LEU A 339 -9.11 -22.02 20.01
N ALA A 340 -10.43 -21.99 19.85
CA ALA A 340 -11.15 -22.88 18.94
C ALA A 340 -11.15 -22.32 17.51
N PRO A 341 -10.58 -23.03 16.50
CA PRO A 341 -10.42 -22.48 15.15
C PRO A 341 -11.73 -22.03 14.48
N THR A 342 -12.83 -22.77 14.70
CA THR A 342 -14.15 -22.46 14.16
C THR A 342 -14.76 -21.20 14.78
N TYR A 343 -14.58 -20.99 16.09
CA TYR A 343 -15.00 -19.76 16.76
C TYR A 343 -14.18 -18.56 16.24
N LEU A 344 -12.86 -18.71 16.16
CA LEU A 344 -11.97 -17.69 15.64
C LEU A 344 -12.36 -17.25 14.22
N GLN A 345 -12.58 -18.22 13.32
CA GLN A 345 -13.00 -17.98 11.95
C GLN A 345 -14.35 -17.25 11.88
N ASN A 346 -15.37 -17.72 12.60
CA ASN A 346 -16.70 -17.10 12.62
C ASN A 346 -16.65 -15.66 13.16
N THR A 347 -15.86 -15.43 14.21
CA THR A 347 -15.68 -14.09 14.81
C THR A 347 -14.96 -13.14 13.85
N ILE A 348 -13.91 -13.58 13.16
CA ILE A 348 -13.22 -12.80 12.12
C ILE A 348 -14.19 -12.46 10.98
N GLN A 349 -14.94 -13.44 10.47
CA GLN A 349 -15.89 -13.22 9.37
C GLN A 349 -17.04 -12.27 9.78
N GLY A 350 -17.57 -12.41 11.00
CA GLY A 350 -18.59 -11.53 11.56
C GLY A 350 -18.11 -10.08 11.66
N MET A 351 -16.93 -9.86 12.25
CA MET A 351 -16.33 -8.52 12.33
C MET A 351 -16.07 -7.91 10.95
N ARG A 352 -15.58 -8.69 9.98
CA ARG A 352 -15.39 -8.20 8.61
C ARG A 352 -16.73 -7.82 7.96
N HIS A 353 -17.78 -8.61 8.16
CA HIS A 353 -19.12 -8.28 7.66
C HIS A 353 -19.65 -6.97 8.25
N ASP A 354 -19.50 -6.76 9.55
CA ASP A 354 -19.93 -5.52 10.21
C ASP A 354 -19.12 -4.30 9.76
N ILE A 355 -17.79 -4.44 9.59
CA ILE A 355 -16.92 -3.41 8.99
C ILE A 355 -17.33 -3.09 7.56
N GLN A 356 -17.63 -4.10 6.74
CA GLN A 356 -18.09 -3.90 5.36
C GLN A 356 -19.42 -3.12 5.34
N ASN A 357 -20.38 -3.49 6.18
CA ASN A 357 -21.67 -2.79 6.30
C ASN A 357 -21.51 -1.33 6.75
N LEU A 358 -20.64 -1.05 7.72
CA LEU A 358 -20.28 0.32 8.12
C LEU A 358 -19.73 1.11 6.93
N MET A 359 -18.68 0.59 6.28
CA MET A 359 -18.00 1.27 5.19
C MET A 359 -18.91 1.51 3.98
N ASP A 360 -19.84 0.60 3.67
CA ASP A 360 -20.81 0.80 2.58
C ASP A 360 -21.83 1.90 2.90
N ILE A 361 -22.29 2.00 4.15
CA ILE A 361 -23.19 3.08 4.61
C ILE A 361 -22.45 4.43 4.60
N ASP A 362 -21.26 4.49 5.18
CA ASP A 362 -20.45 5.70 5.27
C ASP A 362 -20.05 6.21 3.88
N ASN A 363 -19.67 5.30 2.97
CA ASN A 363 -19.41 5.60 1.56
C ASN A 363 -20.65 6.11 0.81
N GLN A 364 -21.85 5.60 1.14
CA GLN A 364 -23.08 6.14 0.56
C GLN A 364 -23.34 7.56 1.03
N ILE A 365 -23.19 7.84 2.33
CA ILE A 365 -23.30 9.20 2.90
C ILE A 365 -22.26 10.12 2.23
N LEU A 366 -21.00 9.70 2.16
CA LEU A 366 -19.90 10.45 1.55
C LEU A 366 -20.16 10.77 0.08
N LYS A 367 -20.60 9.79 -0.71
CA LYS A 367 -20.97 9.97 -2.12
C LYS A 367 -22.15 10.92 -2.30
N ASN A 368 -23.10 10.92 -1.37
CA ASN A 368 -24.22 11.85 -1.40
C ASN A 368 -23.76 13.29 -1.11
N LEU A 369 -22.93 13.51 -0.08
CA LEU A 369 -22.36 14.83 0.24
C LEU A 369 -21.52 15.38 -0.94
N CYS A 370 -20.68 14.56 -1.57
CA CYS A 370 -19.90 14.93 -2.77
C CYS A 370 -20.75 15.22 -4.04
N ARG A 371 -22.03 14.84 -4.03
CA ARG A 371 -23.03 15.11 -5.08
C ARG A 371 -23.97 16.28 -4.74
N ALA A 372 -23.95 16.78 -3.50
CA ALA A 372 -24.78 17.89 -3.05
C ALA A 372 -24.47 19.17 -3.84
N GLY A 373 -23.20 19.52 -3.99
CA GLY A 373 -22.76 20.67 -4.77
C GLY A 373 -21.24 20.76 -4.88
N LYS A 374 -20.74 21.84 -5.51
CA LYS A 374 -19.29 22.07 -5.63
C LYS A 374 -18.70 22.42 -4.26
N ALA A 375 -19.29 23.35 -3.52
CA ALA A 375 -18.78 23.79 -2.23
C ALA A 375 -18.73 22.63 -1.21
N GLU A 376 -19.77 21.82 -1.14
CA GLU A 376 -19.92 20.67 -0.23
C GLU A 376 -18.83 19.62 -0.49
N ARG A 377 -18.58 19.31 -1.76
CA ARG A 377 -17.47 18.46 -2.20
C ARG A 377 -16.12 19.03 -1.79
N GLN A 378 -15.91 20.33 -1.97
CA GLN A 378 -14.66 20.98 -1.55
C GLN A 378 -14.48 20.90 -0.02
N ARG A 379 -15.55 21.06 0.78
CA ARG A 379 -15.50 20.84 2.25
C ARG A 379 -15.12 19.40 2.61
N VAL A 380 -15.67 18.39 1.93
CA VAL A 380 -15.30 16.97 2.12
C VAL A 380 -13.80 16.73 1.84
N LEU A 381 -13.28 17.28 0.75
CA LEU A 381 -11.86 17.13 0.38
C LEU A 381 -10.94 17.88 1.35
N LEU A 382 -11.32 19.09 1.80
CA LEU A 382 -10.60 19.85 2.83
C LEU A 382 -10.57 19.09 4.17
N TRP A 383 -11.66 18.41 4.54
CA TRP A 383 -11.70 17.57 5.73
C TRP A 383 -10.70 16.41 5.65
N PHE A 384 -10.70 15.67 4.53
CA PHE A 384 -9.69 14.62 4.29
C PHE A 384 -8.26 15.17 4.30
N ALA A 385 -8.02 16.31 3.65
CA ALA A 385 -6.72 16.96 3.63
C ALA A 385 -6.23 17.34 5.05
N ALA A 386 -7.11 17.86 5.92
CA ALA A 386 -6.78 18.19 7.30
C ALA A 386 -6.44 16.94 8.14
N VAL A 387 -7.21 15.86 7.99
CA VAL A 387 -6.94 14.56 8.62
C VAL A 387 -5.59 13.99 8.17
N LEU A 388 -5.32 13.95 6.85
CA LEU A 388 -4.04 13.44 6.34
C LEU A 388 -2.85 14.28 6.85
N THR A 389 -2.94 15.60 6.76
CA THR A 389 -1.88 16.53 7.21
C THR A 389 -1.54 16.34 8.69
N SER A 390 -2.55 16.00 9.51
CA SER A 390 -2.37 15.75 10.95
C SER A 390 -1.50 14.53 11.28
N ASN A 391 -1.24 13.64 10.31
CA ASN A 391 -0.45 12.42 10.51
C ASN A 391 0.97 12.50 9.90
N GLU A 392 1.36 13.64 9.33
CA GLU A 392 2.69 13.85 8.75
C GLU A 392 3.85 13.73 9.75
N GLY A 393 3.60 14.08 11.01
CA GLY A 393 4.57 13.86 12.09
C GLY A 393 4.91 12.38 12.31
N ARG A 394 3.90 11.50 12.25
CA ARG A 394 4.09 10.05 12.41
C ARG A 394 4.89 9.45 11.26
N ALA A 395 4.55 9.82 10.02
CA ALA A 395 5.26 9.32 8.85
C ALA A 395 6.76 9.70 8.86
N LYS A 396 7.09 10.92 9.33
CA LYS A 396 8.49 11.35 9.53
C LYS A 396 9.17 10.61 10.68
N ALA A 397 8.48 10.41 11.80
CA ALA A 397 9.01 9.70 12.96
C ALA A 397 9.30 8.21 12.65
N ALA A 398 8.50 7.55 11.80
CA ALA A 398 8.66 6.14 11.45
C ALA A 398 10.09 5.80 10.95
N HIS A 399 10.71 6.69 10.17
CA HIS A 399 12.10 6.51 9.72
C HIS A 399 13.11 6.60 10.88
N ALA A 400 12.89 7.52 11.84
CA ALA A 400 13.71 7.59 13.05
C ALA A 400 13.54 6.36 13.95
N HIS A 401 12.31 5.84 14.10
CA HIS A 401 12.06 4.59 14.84
C HIS A 401 12.74 3.37 14.20
N MET A 402 12.81 3.33 12.86
CA MET A 402 13.55 2.31 12.11
C MET A 402 15.06 2.38 12.39
N LEU A 403 15.66 3.58 12.33
CA LEU A 403 17.08 3.80 12.63
C LEU A 403 17.43 3.47 14.08
N LEU A 404 16.55 3.81 15.03
CA LEU A 404 16.69 3.49 16.45
C LEU A 404 16.35 2.04 16.80
N GLN A 405 15.94 1.22 15.81
CA GLN A 405 15.53 -0.18 15.98
C GLN A 405 14.52 -0.39 17.12
N GLN A 406 13.54 0.52 17.26
CA GLN A 406 12.48 0.35 18.25
C GLN A 406 11.49 -0.74 17.77
N GLN A 407 11.68 -1.95 18.30
CA GLN A 407 10.93 -3.16 17.94
C GLN A 407 9.59 -3.31 18.69
N THR A 408 9.31 -2.46 19.69
CA THR A 408 8.02 -2.44 20.39
C THR A 408 6.97 -1.71 19.55
N PRO A 409 5.72 -2.21 19.45
CA PRO A 409 4.65 -1.50 18.77
C PRO A 409 4.39 -0.14 19.42
N GLU A 410 4.20 0.92 18.61
CA GLU A 410 3.89 2.26 19.14
C GLU A 410 2.60 2.24 19.96
N SER A 411 1.60 1.48 19.52
CA SER A 411 0.29 1.35 20.15
C SER A 411 0.28 0.50 21.43
N ALA A 412 1.38 -0.17 21.76
CA ALA A 412 1.59 -0.87 23.02
C ALA A 412 2.15 0.05 24.13
N ASP A 413 2.67 1.23 23.79
CA ASP A 413 3.20 2.19 24.78
C ASP A 413 2.05 2.81 25.61
N PRO A 414 2.08 2.73 26.95
CA PRO A 414 1.11 3.41 27.82
C PRO A 414 0.98 4.93 27.58
N LEU A 415 2.00 5.59 27.03
CA LEU A 415 2.01 7.00 26.67
C LEU A 415 1.43 7.29 25.29
N HIS A 416 1.20 6.29 24.43
CA HIS A 416 0.73 6.46 23.06
C HIS A 416 -0.57 7.28 22.96
N SER A 417 -1.53 6.98 23.83
CA SER A 417 -2.80 7.71 23.93
C SER A 417 -2.62 9.21 24.19
N PHE A 418 -1.65 9.56 25.04
CA PHE A 418 -1.32 10.94 25.37
C PHE A 418 -0.58 11.61 24.21
N LEU A 419 0.39 10.92 23.60
CA LEU A 419 1.16 11.44 22.47
C LEU A 419 0.27 11.75 21.25
N ILE A 420 -0.63 10.84 20.90
CA ILE A 420 -1.64 11.05 19.84
C ILE A 420 -2.48 12.29 20.13
N LYS A 421 -2.99 12.45 21.36
CA LYS A 421 -3.83 13.59 21.76
C LYS A 421 -3.06 14.92 21.80
N ALA A 422 -1.83 14.92 22.30
CA ALA A 422 -0.99 16.12 22.38
C ALA A 422 -0.56 16.62 20.98
N GLN A 423 -0.12 15.69 20.12
CA GLN A 423 0.31 16.00 18.76
C GLN A 423 -0.88 16.20 17.80
N GLY A 424 -2.07 15.71 18.15
CA GLY A 424 -3.27 15.82 17.33
C GLY A 424 -3.36 14.81 16.18
N GLN A 425 -2.62 13.71 16.27
CA GLN A 425 -2.62 12.65 15.25
C GLN A 425 -3.89 11.77 15.34
N ASN A 426 -4.13 10.92 14.34
CA ASN A 426 -5.27 9.99 14.36
C ASN A 426 -4.90 8.60 14.86
N THR A 427 -5.88 7.82 15.33
CA THR A 427 -5.62 6.41 15.68
C THR A 427 -5.38 5.56 14.43
N PHE A 428 -4.56 4.51 14.53
CA PHE A 428 -4.24 3.65 13.39
C PHE A 428 -5.50 3.04 12.74
N GLY A 429 -6.47 2.59 13.54
CA GLY A 429 -7.73 2.05 13.03
C GLY A 429 -8.58 3.08 12.27
N PHE A 430 -8.58 4.35 12.71
CA PHE A 430 -9.22 5.45 11.97
C PHE A 430 -8.47 5.77 10.68
N CYS A 431 -7.13 5.79 10.70
CA CYS A 431 -6.32 5.97 9.50
C CYS A 431 -6.63 4.93 8.41
N ILE A 432 -6.84 3.66 8.78
CA ILE A 432 -7.27 2.63 7.80
C ILE A 432 -8.68 2.89 7.28
N ASN A 433 -9.65 3.27 8.13
CA ASN A 433 -10.99 3.62 7.66
C ASN A 433 -11.00 4.84 6.71
N VAL A 434 -10.17 5.86 6.99
CA VAL A 434 -9.94 7.01 6.10
C VAL A 434 -9.33 6.58 4.76
N PHE A 435 -8.33 5.71 4.79
CA PHE A 435 -7.73 5.15 3.57
C PHE A 435 -8.76 4.34 2.76
N HIS A 436 -9.56 3.49 3.41
CA HIS A 436 -10.62 2.70 2.78
C HIS A 436 -11.69 3.60 2.15
N ALA A 437 -12.11 4.68 2.83
CA ALA A 437 -13.05 5.66 2.30
C ALA A 437 -12.51 6.38 1.05
N LEU A 438 -11.24 6.75 1.04
CA LEU A 438 -10.59 7.34 -0.15
C LEU A 438 -10.49 6.35 -1.31
N LEU A 439 -10.11 5.09 -1.05
CA LEU A 439 -10.13 4.03 -2.05
C LEU A 439 -11.53 3.79 -2.65
N LEU A 440 -12.59 3.87 -1.84
CA LEU A 440 -13.99 3.75 -2.29
C LEU A 440 -14.49 4.94 -3.13
N LEU A 441 -13.79 6.08 -3.08
CA LEU A 441 -13.97 7.22 -3.99
C LEU A 441 -13.13 7.10 -5.27
N VAL A 442 -12.01 6.35 -5.23
CA VAL A 442 -11.19 6.00 -6.40
C VAL A 442 -11.81 4.89 -7.25
N ASP A 443 -12.48 3.89 -6.64
CA ASP A 443 -13.12 2.72 -7.27
C ASP A 443 -13.89 2.97 -8.60
N PRO A 444 -14.53 4.14 -8.83
CA PRO A 444 -15.17 4.47 -10.13
C PRO A 444 -14.21 4.91 -11.25
N ILE A 445 -12.92 5.12 -10.99
CA ILE A 445 -11.93 5.59 -11.97
C ILE A 445 -11.51 4.42 -12.86
N LYS A 446 -11.70 4.60 -14.18
CA LYS A 446 -11.35 3.58 -15.17
C LYS A 446 -9.97 3.82 -15.79
N TYR A 447 -9.27 2.74 -16.13
CA TYR A 447 -7.98 2.77 -16.85
C TYR A 447 -8.00 3.59 -18.15
N GLU A 448 -9.12 3.54 -18.89
CA GLU A 448 -9.36 4.32 -20.12
C GLU A 448 -9.42 5.85 -19.90
N LYS A 449 -9.49 6.30 -18.63
CA LYS A 449 -9.53 7.72 -18.25
C LYS A 449 -8.35 8.15 -17.37
N ILE A 450 -7.37 7.27 -17.15
CA ILE A 450 -6.29 7.56 -16.21
C ILE A 450 -5.39 8.72 -16.67
N CYS A 451 -5.19 8.87 -17.99
CA CYS A 451 -4.48 10.01 -18.58
C CYS A 451 -5.25 11.35 -18.46
N GLU A 452 -6.56 11.33 -18.13
CA GLU A 452 -7.29 12.56 -17.79
C GLU A 452 -6.92 13.11 -16.39
N LEU A 453 -6.16 12.36 -15.57
CA LEU A 453 -5.73 12.80 -14.24
C LEU A 453 -4.45 13.63 -14.33
N SER A 454 -4.56 14.93 -14.06
CA SER A 454 -3.45 15.87 -14.20
C SER A 454 -2.25 15.49 -13.31
N PRO A 455 -1.05 15.31 -13.91
CA PRO A 455 0.19 15.14 -13.16
C PRO A 455 0.72 16.43 -12.55
N PHE A 456 0.24 17.58 -13.03
CA PHE A 456 0.68 18.90 -12.58
C PHE A 456 -0.07 19.39 -11.33
N TYR A 457 -1.17 18.74 -10.95
CA TYR A 457 -2.12 19.24 -9.95
C TYR A 457 -1.48 19.61 -8.60
N VAL A 458 -0.55 18.81 -8.08
CA VAL A 458 0.08 19.05 -6.77
C VAL A 458 1.33 19.93 -6.82
N THR A 459 2.02 20.00 -7.94
CA THR A 459 3.28 20.76 -8.09
C THR A 459 3.06 22.16 -8.67
N CYS A 460 2.01 22.33 -9.49
CA CYS A 460 1.70 23.55 -10.21
C CYS A 460 0.36 24.17 -9.76
N GLY A 461 -0.15 25.16 -10.51
CA GLY A 461 -1.39 25.87 -10.20
C GLY A 461 -1.22 27.07 -9.25
N PRO A 462 -2.24 27.95 -9.16
CA PRO A 462 -2.14 29.22 -8.46
C PRO A 462 -2.13 29.07 -6.94
N SER A 463 -1.41 29.94 -6.25
CA SER A 463 -1.36 29.98 -4.77
C SER A 463 -2.66 30.43 -4.11
N SER A 464 -3.65 30.89 -4.89
CA SER A 464 -5.00 31.23 -4.42
C SER A 464 -5.94 30.03 -4.31
N ASP A 465 -5.60 28.88 -4.91
CA ASP A 465 -6.40 27.66 -4.82
C ASP A 465 -6.11 26.93 -3.50
N ALA A 466 -6.84 27.31 -2.46
CA ALA A 466 -6.72 26.76 -1.12
C ALA A 466 -7.00 25.24 -1.06
N LEU A 467 -7.88 24.72 -1.93
CA LEU A 467 -8.17 23.29 -1.98
C LEU A 467 -6.99 22.53 -2.58
N ARG A 468 -6.46 22.97 -3.72
CA ARG A 468 -5.28 22.36 -4.34
C ARG A 468 -4.07 22.39 -3.42
N LEU A 469 -3.85 23.50 -2.70
CA LEU A 469 -2.83 23.59 -1.66
C LEU A 469 -3.04 22.57 -0.53
N ALA A 470 -4.27 22.43 -0.04
CA ALA A 470 -4.59 21.47 1.02
C ALA A 470 -4.43 20.01 0.56
N VAL A 471 -4.86 19.67 -0.66
CA VAL A 471 -4.69 18.34 -1.25
C VAL A 471 -3.22 18.03 -1.50
N ALA A 472 -2.46 18.95 -2.09
CA ALA A 472 -1.04 18.77 -2.36
C ALA A 472 -0.20 18.62 -1.08
N GLY A 473 -0.45 19.47 -0.08
CA GLY A 473 0.31 19.47 1.18
C GLY A 473 1.83 19.56 0.93
N PRO A 474 2.65 18.72 1.60
CA PRO A 474 4.09 18.70 1.43
C PRO A 474 4.59 18.32 0.04
N LEU A 475 3.81 17.56 -0.75
CA LEU A 475 4.24 17.06 -2.07
C LEU A 475 4.70 18.18 -3.01
N ARG A 476 4.15 19.40 -2.84
CA ARG A 476 4.51 20.60 -3.62
C ARG A 476 5.94 21.09 -3.39
N ARG A 477 6.62 20.61 -2.34
CA ARG A 477 8.00 20.99 -1.95
C ARG A 477 8.99 19.83 -2.07
N GLU A 478 8.55 18.66 -2.50
CA GLU A 478 9.42 17.49 -2.67
C GLU A 478 10.31 17.63 -3.90
N ALA A 479 11.41 16.86 -3.91
CA ALA A 479 12.22 16.69 -5.11
C ALA A 479 11.35 16.14 -6.25
N LEU A 480 11.63 16.57 -7.47
CA LEU A 480 10.93 16.14 -8.67
C LEU A 480 11.71 15.03 -9.38
N LEU A 481 11.06 14.29 -10.27
CA LEU A 481 11.75 13.27 -11.09
C LEU A 481 12.63 13.89 -12.19
N GLY A 482 12.29 15.10 -12.67
CA GLY A 482 13.16 15.90 -13.52
C GLY A 482 14.05 16.86 -12.71
N GLU A 483 15.13 17.33 -13.34
CA GLU A 483 16.01 18.38 -12.78
C GLU A 483 16.38 19.42 -13.86
N GLY A 484 16.92 20.57 -13.43
CA GLY A 484 17.54 21.56 -14.31
C GLY A 484 16.64 22.02 -15.47
N GLU A 485 17.16 21.93 -16.69
CA GLU A 485 16.45 22.33 -17.91
C GLU A 485 15.14 21.58 -18.13
N ALA A 486 15.05 20.29 -17.78
CA ALA A 486 13.82 19.50 -17.96
C ALA A 486 12.67 20.05 -17.09
N VAL A 487 12.96 20.48 -15.86
CA VAL A 487 11.96 21.12 -14.98
C VAL A 487 11.61 22.52 -15.49
N ALA A 488 12.57 23.27 -16.03
CA ALA A 488 12.31 24.59 -16.62
C ALA A 488 11.41 24.48 -17.86
N ALA A 489 11.72 23.57 -18.80
CA ALA A 489 10.93 23.26 -19.98
C ALA A 489 9.53 22.78 -19.61
N ALA A 490 9.40 21.87 -18.63
CA ALA A 490 8.10 21.38 -18.19
C ALA A 490 7.24 22.46 -17.51
N LYS A 491 7.85 23.40 -16.77
CA LYS A 491 7.13 24.57 -16.22
C LYS A 491 6.69 25.55 -17.30
N ALA A 492 7.49 25.73 -18.36
CA ALA A 492 7.10 26.53 -19.53
C ALA A 492 5.95 25.86 -20.29
N PHE A 493 5.98 24.53 -20.48
CA PHE A 493 4.86 23.77 -21.02
C PHE A 493 3.59 23.93 -20.18
N TYR A 494 3.68 23.83 -18.84
CA TYR A 494 2.54 24.00 -17.94
C TYR A 494 1.84 25.36 -18.14
N GLN A 495 2.58 26.45 -18.39
CA GLN A 495 1.98 27.77 -18.64
C GLN A 495 1.03 27.77 -19.86
N THR A 496 1.22 26.88 -20.84
CA THR A 496 0.35 26.77 -22.02
C THR A 496 -0.99 26.08 -21.73
N ILE A 497 -1.04 25.22 -20.70
CA ILE A 497 -2.23 24.42 -20.31
C ILE A 497 -2.83 24.82 -18.95
N ALA A 498 -2.29 25.84 -18.28
CA ALA A 498 -2.65 26.21 -16.91
C ALA A 498 -4.14 26.57 -16.74
N ALA A 499 -4.78 27.11 -17.78
CA ALA A 499 -6.22 27.44 -17.76
C ALA A 499 -7.12 26.20 -17.76
N ASP A 500 -6.71 25.14 -18.48
CA ASP A 500 -7.45 23.88 -18.52
C ASP A 500 -7.22 23.07 -17.24
N ASP A 501 -5.98 23.02 -16.75
CA ASP A 501 -5.61 22.37 -15.49
C ASP A 501 -6.23 23.05 -14.25
N ALA A 502 -6.52 24.34 -14.30
CA ALA A 502 -7.26 25.05 -13.24
C ALA A 502 -8.66 24.46 -13.02
N ASN A 503 -9.28 23.87 -14.05
CA ASN A 503 -10.58 23.18 -13.97
C ASN A 503 -10.42 21.69 -13.62
N SER A 504 -9.54 21.38 -12.66
CA SER A 504 -9.24 20.03 -12.19
C SER A 504 -10.50 19.24 -11.80
N LYS A 505 -10.58 18.01 -12.30
CA LYS A 505 -11.70 17.09 -12.02
C LYS A 505 -11.60 16.52 -10.61
N PHE A 506 -12.74 16.30 -9.96
CA PHE A 506 -12.86 15.63 -8.66
C PHE A 506 -12.07 14.32 -8.55
N THR A 507 -11.98 13.58 -9.65
CA THR A 507 -11.20 12.33 -9.73
C THR A 507 -9.70 12.54 -9.52
N ALA A 508 -9.13 13.67 -9.97
CA ALA A 508 -7.74 14.02 -9.73
C ALA A 508 -7.52 14.45 -8.27
N GLU A 509 -8.44 15.24 -7.70
CA GLU A 509 -8.39 15.67 -6.29
C GLU A 509 -8.37 14.46 -5.35
N VAL A 510 -9.27 13.49 -5.58
CA VAL A 510 -9.35 12.23 -4.82
C VAL A 510 -8.13 11.33 -5.06
N PHE A 511 -7.65 11.20 -6.29
CA PHE A 511 -6.48 10.37 -6.62
C PHE A 511 -5.24 10.87 -5.87
N TRP A 512 -4.98 12.18 -5.87
CA TRP A 512 -3.85 12.78 -5.14
C TRP A 512 -4.01 12.71 -3.61
N LEU A 513 -5.22 12.84 -3.06
CA LEU A 513 -5.46 12.53 -1.64
C LEU A 513 -5.17 11.05 -1.31
N THR A 514 -5.51 10.13 -2.20
CA THR A 514 -5.26 8.69 -2.00
C THR A 514 -3.77 8.36 -2.03
N ILE A 515 -2.99 9.01 -2.92
CA ILE A 515 -1.52 8.95 -2.92
C ILE A 515 -0.96 9.38 -1.55
N ARG A 516 -1.40 10.53 -1.01
CA ARG A 516 -0.99 10.95 0.35
C ARG A 516 -1.45 9.98 1.44
N ALA A 517 -2.62 9.38 1.30
CA ALA A 517 -3.12 8.40 2.25
C ALA A 517 -2.33 7.08 2.26
N VAL A 518 -1.67 6.70 1.16
CA VAL A 518 -0.69 5.59 1.18
C VAL A 518 0.44 5.90 2.16
N ARG A 519 1.11 7.05 2.01
CA ARG A 519 2.20 7.49 2.88
C ARG A 519 1.77 7.72 4.33
N LEU A 520 0.62 8.38 4.53
CA LEU A 520 0.24 8.97 5.82
C LEU A 520 -0.71 8.09 6.65
N CYS A 521 -1.37 7.12 6.02
CA CYS A 521 -2.27 6.18 6.68
C CYS A 521 -1.83 4.73 6.48
N PHE A 522 -1.77 4.23 5.23
CA PHE A 522 -1.55 2.80 4.99
C PHE A 522 -0.17 2.32 5.44
N ASN A 523 0.91 2.96 4.99
CA ASN A 523 2.28 2.52 5.32
C ASN A 523 2.56 2.52 6.84
N PRO A 524 2.24 3.59 7.62
CA PRO A 524 2.40 3.57 9.08
C PRO A 524 1.58 2.48 9.77
N CYS A 525 0.33 2.25 9.33
CA CYS A 525 -0.53 1.22 9.89
C CYS A 525 -0.03 -0.20 9.57
N ALA A 526 0.43 -0.44 8.35
CA ALA A 526 0.98 -1.74 7.96
C ALA A 526 2.30 -2.04 8.69
N ASN A 527 3.19 -1.05 8.80
CA ASN A 527 4.42 -1.15 9.58
C ASN A 527 4.14 -1.43 11.08
N GLU A 528 3.13 -0.78 11.67
CA GLU A 528 2.71 -1.07 13.05
C GLU A 528 2.16 -2.50 13.21
N CYS A 529 1.43 -3.03 12.22
CA CYS A 529 1.06 -4.44 12.20
C CYS A 529 2.28 -5.37 12.15
N MET A 530 3.32 -5.05 11.36
CA MET A 530 4.58 -5.80 11.35
C MET A 530 5.25 -5.79 12.72
N ARG A 531 5.34 -4.62 13.39
CA ARG A 531 5.86 -4.54 14.77
C ARG A 531 5.09 -5.41 15.76
N TRP A 532 3.75 -5.50 15.65
CA TRP A 532 2.95 -6.39 16.49
C TRP A 532 3.27 -7.87 16.27
N MET A 533 3.53 -8.28 15.02
CA MET A 533 3.91 -9.65 14.70
C MET A 533 5.33 -9.98 15.17
N ASP A 534 6.29 -9.07 14.96
CA ASP A 534 7.65 -9.20 15.49
C ASP A 534 7.66 -9.22 17.03
N HIS A 535 6.80 -8.42 17.67
CA HIS A 535 6.65 -8.42 19.12
C HIS A 535 6.06 -9.73 19.64
N PHE A 536 5.03 -10.27 19.00
CA PHE A 536 4.48 -11.59 19.31
C PHE A 536 5.55 -12.68 19.17
N GLN A 537 6.30 -12.70 18.06
CA GLN A 537 7.34 -13.70 17.81
C GLN A 537 8.44 -13.64 18.88
N ARG A 538 8.97 -12.45 19.20
CA ARG A 538 10.00 -12.28 20.23
C ARG A 538 9.52 -12.73 21.61
N ARG A 539 8.32 -12.32 22.03
CA ARG A 539 7.76 -12.73 23.34
C ARG A 539 7.50 -14.24 23.40
N HIS A 540 7.05 -14.84 22.29
CA HIS A 540 6.91 -16.29 22.16
C HIS A 540 8.26 -17.01 22.36
N ASP A 541 9.32 -16.54 21.68
CA ASP A 541 10.65 -17.16 21.73
C ASP A 541 11.36 -16.94 23.09
N GLU A 542 11.01 -15.87 23.81
CA GLU A 542 11.37 -15.63 25.22
C GLU A 542 10.59 -16.53 26.22
N GLY A 543 9.72 -17.44 25.75
CA GLY A 543 9.00 -18.39 26.57
C GLY A 543 7.72 -17.86 27.24
N MET A 544 7.06 -16.86 26.63
CA MET A 544 5.79 -16.31 27.12
C MET A 544 4.74 -17.40 27.41
N GLN A 545 4.18 -17.37 28.62
CA GLN A 545 3.15 -18.32 29.04
C GLN A 545 1.84 -18.10 28.25
N GLN A 546 1.42 -19.10 27.47
CA GLN A 546 0.28 -19.03 26.53
C GLN A 546 -1.06 -18.59 27.17
N ASN A 547 -1.28 -18.88 28.46
CA ASN A 547 -2.52 -18.54 29.18
C ASN A 547 -2.48 -17.20 29.94
N SER A 548 -1.34 -16.50 29.93
CA SER A 548 -1.16 -15.21 30.60
C SER A 548 -2.08 -14.12 30.03
N THR A 549 -2.33 -13.08 30.83
CA THR A 549 -3.06 -11.88 30.38
C THR A 549 -2.31 -11.15 29.27
N GLU A 550 -0.98 -11.13 29.33
CA GLU A 550 -0.10 -10.58 28.29
C GLU A 550 -0.26 -11.33 26.96
N ALA A 551 -0.12 -12.66 26.95
CA ALA A 551 -0.29 -13.47 25.74
C ALA A 551 -1.67 -13.27 25.09
N LYS A 552 -2.74 -13.26 25.91
CA LYS A 552 -4.11 -13.00 25.44
C LYS A 552 -4.28 -11.61 24.83
N HIS A 553 -3.62 -10.60 25.39
CA HIS A 553 -3.64 -9.24 24.83
C HIS A 553 -2.90 -9.18 23.49
N ILE A 554 -1.65 -9.66 23.41
CA ILE A 554 -0.84 -9.62 22.19
C ILE A 554 -1.53 -10.41 21.06
N ILE A 555 -2.03 -11.62 21.35
CA ILE A 555 -2.78 -12.44 20.38
C ILE A 555 -4.04 -11.70 19.91
N ALA A 556 -4.78 -11.05 20.81
CA ALA A 556 -5.96 -10.28 20.43
C ALA A 556 -5.60 -9.14 19.47
N GLU A 557 -4.60 -8.31 19.78
CA GLU A 557 -4.19 -7.20 18.90
C GLU A 557 -3.74 -7.68 17.52
N VAL A 558 -2.92 -8.75 17.44
CA VAL A 558 -2.51 -9.36 16.15
C VAL A 558 -3.73 -9.86 15.35
N LEU A 559 -4.73 -10.45 16.01
CA LEU A 559 -5.98 -10.85 15.36
C LEU A 559 -6.84 -9.66 14.93
N GLY A 560 -6.83 -8.56 15.69
CA GLY A 560 -7.48 -7.29 15.32
C GLY A 560 -6.90 -6.70 14.03
N TRP A 561 -5.58 -6.67 13.90
CA TRP A 561 -4.90 -6.28 12.67
C TRP A 561 -5.23 -7.22 11.50
N ARG A 562 -5.26 -8.55 11.73
CA ARG A 562 -5.68 -9.55 10.73
C ARG A 562 -7.11 -9.34 10.23
N VAL A 563 -8.05 -8.98 11.09
CA VAL A 563 -9.44 -8.68 10.69
C VAL A 563 -9.47 -7.56 9.65
N ILE A 564 -8.72 -6.49 9.88
CA ILE A 564 -8.76 -5.26 9.07
C ILE A 564 -7.87 -5.36 7.83
N LEU A 565 -6.56 -5.61 7.98
CA LEU A 565 -5.61 -5.52 6.87
C LEU A 565 -5.74 -6.66 5.86
N LEU A 566 -6.30 -7.81 6.26
CA LEU A 566 -6.66 -8.90 5.35
C LEU A 566 -8.16 -8.89 4.98
N HIS A 567 -8.84 -7.74 5.12
CA HIS A 567 -10.24 -7.60 4.67
C HIS A 567 -10.31 -7.67 3.13
N PRO A 568 -11.00 -8.65 2.52
CA PRO A 568 -10.91 -8.90 1.07
C PRO A 568 -11.25 -7.68 0.20
N ARG A 569 -12.26 -6.87 0.58
CA ARG A 569 -12.62 -5.64 -0.14
C ARG A 569 -11.54 -4.56 -0.05
N LEU A 570 -10.85 -4.44 1.09
CA LEU A 570 -9.76 -3.47 1.27
C LEU A 570 -8.57 -3.85 0.39
N CYS A 571 -8.16 -5.12 0.40
CA CYS A 571 -7.08 -5.63 -0.46
C CYS A 571 -7.40 -5.45 -1.95
N SER A 572 -8.64 -5.76 -2.36
CA SER A 572 -9.10 -5.59 -3.74
C SER A 572 -9.07 -4.12 -4.19
N LEU A 573 -9.55 -3.21 -3.34
CA LEU A 573 -9.54 -1.77 -3.59
C LEU A 573 -8.12 -1.18 -3.60
N TYR A 574 -7.25 -1.64 -2.69
CA TYR A 574 -5.83 -1.28 -2.69
C TYR A 574 -5.18 -1.64 -4.02
N TRP A 575 -5.35 -2.88 -4.50
CA TRP A 575 -4.75 -3.31 -5.77
C TRP A 575 -5.32 -2.55 -6.96
N HIS A 576 -6.62 -2.25 -6.96
CA HIS A 576 -7.20 -1.38 -7.98
C HIS A 576 -6.52 0.00 -8.03
N PHE A 577 -6.35 0.68 -6.88
CA PHE A 577 -5.62 1.95 -6.83
C PHE A 577 -4.15 1.80 -7.24
N ALA A 578 -3.45 0.77 -6.76
CA ALA A 578 -2.06 0.52 -7.10
C ALA A 578 -1.87 0.28 -8.61
N HIS A 579 -2.79 -0.43 -9.26
CA HIS A 579 -2.78 -0.62 -10.71
C HIS A 579 -3.12 0.67 -11.47
N LEU A 580 -4.06 1.48 -10.98
CA LEU A 580 -4.32 2.81 -11.56
C LEU A 580 -3.07 3.68 -11.48
N PHE A 581 -2.34 3.69 -10.35
CA PHE A 581 -1.08 4.42 -10.23
C PHE A 581 0.01 3.86 -11.15
N CYS A 582 0.24 2.55 -11.18
CA CYS A 582 1.20 1.93 -12.10
C CYS A 582 0.91 2.28 -13.56
N SER A 583 -0.37 2.19 -13.95
CA SER A 583 -0.84 2.55 -15.29
C SER A 583 -0.59 4.03 -15.59
N TRP A 584 -0.91 4.91 -14.64
CA TRP A 584 -0.72 6.36 -14.74
C TRP A 584 0.76 6.74 -14.86
N LEU A 585 1.64 6.14 -14.05
CA LEU A 585 3.09 6.36 -14.10
C LEU A 585 3.67 5.92 -15.44
N LEU A 586 3.33 4.71 -15.90
CA LEU A 586 3.72 4.22 -17.24
C LEU A 586 3.14 5.08 -18.36
N GLY A 587 1.93 5.61 -18.21
CA GLY A 587 1.36 6.62 -19.10
C GLY A 587 2.25 7.87 -19.16
N CYS A 588 2.51 8.50 -18.01
CA CYS A 588 3.38 9.68 -17.93
C CYS A 588 4.77 9.45 -18.53
N MET A 589 5.32 8.23 -18.48
CA MET A 589 6.59 7.87 -19.10
C MET A 589 6.53 7.68 -20.62
N TYR A 590 5.53 6.95 -21.14
CA TYR A 590 5.56 6.41 -22.51
C TYR A 590 4.49 6.96 -23.45
N THR A 591 3.44 7.62 -22.96
CA THR A 591 2.37 8.17 -23.84
C THR A 591 2.60 9.61 -24.25
N TYR A 592 3.65 10.27 -23.76
CA TYR A 592 3.95 11.67 -24.06
C TYR A 592 5.36 11.82 -24.64
N ALA A 593 5.49 12.65 -25.67
CA ALA A 593 6.76 13.05 -26.24
C ALA A 593 7.43 14.16 -25.38
N PRO A 594 8.73 14.46 -25.57
CA PRO A 594 9.43 15.51 -24.83
C PRO A 594 8.82 16.93 -25.00
N ASP A 595 8.03 17.18 -26.05
CA ASP A 595 7.29 18.43 -26.24
C ASP A 595 5.97 18.50 -25.44
N GLY A 596 5.66 17.47 -24.66
CA GLY A 596 4.47 17.34 -23.83
C GLY A 596 3.20 16.91 -24.57
N LYS A 597 3.25 16.64 -25.88
CA LYS A 597 2.10 16.11 -26.63
C LYS A 597 2.01 14.59 -26.52
N GLU A 598 0.81 14.05 -26.71
CA GLU A 598 0.60 12.61 -26.76
C GLU A 598 1.30 11.99 -27.98
N ASP A 599 2.04 10.88 -27.79
CA ASP A 599 2.58 10.10 -28.90
C ASP A 599 1.46 9.26 -29.53
N PRO A 600 1.05 9.52 -30.79
CA PRO A 600 -0.02 8.77 -31.44
C PRO A 600 0.32 7.27 -31.59
N LYS A 601 1.60 6.89 -31.64
CA LYS A 601 2.00 5.46 -31.68
C LYS A 601 1.72 4.77 -30.36
N ALA A 602 2.11 5.39 -29.24
CA ALA A 602 1.87 4.86 -27.90
C ALA A 602 0.36 4.79 -27.57
N VAL A 603 -0.41 5.82 -27.94
CA VAL A 603 -1.87 5.84 -27.75
C VAL A 603 -2.59 4.80 -28.63
N ALA A 604 -2.20 4.67 -29.91
CA ALA A 604 -2.76 3.63 -30.79
C ALA A 604 -2.43 2.22 -30.28
N LEU A 605 -1.21 2.02 -29.77
CA LEU A 605 -0.79 0.76 -29.13
C LEU A 605 -1.67 0.45 -27.91
N LEU A 606 -1.80 1.37 -26.95
CA LEU A 606 -2.66 1.18 -25.77
C LEU A 606 -4.11 0.86 -26.15
N THR A 607 -4.64 1.56 -27.14
CA THR A 607 -6.00 1.34 -27.66
C THR A 607 -6.14 -0.08 -28.21
N SER A 608 -5.17 -0.56 -29.01
CA SER A 608 -5.17 -1.94 -29.54
C SER A 608 -5.07 -3.00 -28.43
N GLN A 609 -4.36 -2.69 -27.33
CA GLN A 609 -4.16 -3.55 -26.17
C GLN A 609 -5.23 -3.39 -25.07
N LYS A 610 -6.35 -2.70 -25.37
CA LYS A 610 -7.46 -2.44 -24.43
C LYS A 610 -6.98 -1.82 -23.11
N TRP A 611 -6.08 -0.84 -23.20
CA TRP A 611 -5.51 -0.11 -22.06
C TRP A 611 -4.65 -0.95 -21.09
N ARG A 612 -4.03 -2.04 -21.56
CA ARG A 612 -3.00 -2.77 -20.80
C ARG A 612 -1.66 -2.02 -20.84
N TYR A 613 -1.42 -1.15 -19.86
CA TYR A 613 -0.21 -0.32 -19.79
C TYR A 613 1.11 -1.13 -19.70
N ALA A 614 1.09 -2.36 -19.18
CA ALA A 614 2.25 -3.26 -19.21
C ALA A 614 2.76 -3.55 -20.63
N ALA A 615 1.87 -3.49 -21.64
CA ALA A 615 2.24 -3.73 -23.02
C ALA A 615 3.14 -2.62 -23.61
N LEU A 616 3.12 -1.40 -23.05
CA LEU A 616 4.00 -0.30 -23.46
C LEU A 616 5.47 -0.74 -23.37
N LEU A 617 5.90 -1.27 -22.22
CA LEU A 617 7.27 -1.73 -22.00
C LEU A 617 7.68 -2.91 -22.90
N THR A 618 6.73 -3.72 -23.38
CA THR A 618 7.07 -4.85 -24.27
C THR A 618 7.34 -4.43 -25.71
N GLN A 619 6.85 -3.26 -26.12
CA GLN A 619 6.92 -2.77 -27.51
C GLN A 619 7.73 -1.47 -27.67
N LEU A 620 7.88 -0.70 -26.59
CA LEU A 620 8.78 0.44 -26.46
C LEU A 620 9.85 0.08 -25.41
N PRO A 621 11.15 0.19 -25.70
CA PRO A 621 12.19 -0.12 -24.72
C PRO A 621 12.14 0.84 -23.52
N PRO A 622 12.57 0.40 -22.32
CA PRO A 622 12.68 1.28 -21.18
C PRO A 622 13.60 2.47 -21.50
N GLY A 623 13.10 3.69 -21.31
CA GLY A 623 13.77 4.95 -21.67
C GLY A 623 13.33 5.62 -22.98
N GLY A 624 12.51 4.99 -23.82
CA GLY A 624 12.08 5.59 -25.10
C GLY A 624 13.16 5.54 -26.19
N ALA A 625 12.95 6.28 -27.28
CA ALA A 625 13.74 6.13 -28.52
C ALA A 625 15.21 6.59 -28.40
N GLU A 626 16.13 5.63 -28.33
CA GLU A 626 17.60 5.67 -28.54
C GLU A 626 18.47 6.69 -27.76
N ASN A 627 17.94 7.82 -27.31
CA ASN A 627 18.62 8.79 -26.44
C ASN A 627 17.61 9.57 -25.56
N PRO A 628 17.52 9.30 -24.25
CA PRO A 628 16.60 9.99 -23.35
C PRO A 628 17.19 11.33 -22.89
N SER A 629 17.32 12.30 -23.81
CA SER A 629 17.92 13.61 -23.47
C SER A 629 17.06 14.41 -22.49
N GLN A 630 15.72 14.33 -22.58
CA GLN A 630 14.79 14.95 -21.63
C GLN A 630 13.51 14.10 -21.45
N PRO A 631 13.04 13.87 -20.20
CA PRO A 631 11.75 13.24 -19.94
C PRO A 631 10.58 14.19 -20.28
N PRO A 632 9.37 13.67 -20.60
CA PRO A 632 8.22 14.50 -20.92
C PRO A 632 7.77 15.35 -19.71
N PRO A 633 7.18 16.55 -19.93
CA PRO A 633 6.70 17.43 -18.88
C PRO A 633 5.82 16.77 -17.81
N GLN A 634 4.94 15.87 -18.24
CA GLN A 634 4.01 15.08 -17.41
C GLN A 634 4.75 14.21 -16.38
N PHE A 635 5.96 13.78 -16.69
CA PHE A 635 6.80 12.98 -15.80
C PHE A 635 7.78 13.87 -15.02
N ALA A 636 8.40 14.86 -15.68
CA ALA A 636 9.43 15.72 -15.11
C ALA A 636 8.96 16.52 -13.87
N LEU A 637 7.66 16.83 -13.78
CA LEU A 637 7.07 17.58 -12.66
C LEU A 637 6.34 16.71 -11.63
N LEU A 638 6.52 15.39 -11.65
CA LEU A 638 6.06 14.51 -10.58
C LEU A 638 6.99 14.60 -9.37
N PRO A 639 6.46 14.67 -8.13
CA PRO A 639 7.25 14.42 -6.92
C PRO A 639 7.90 13.03 -6.98
N SER A 640 9.13 12.87 -6.49
CA SER A 640 9.83 11.59 -6.50
C SER A 640 9.32 10.61 -5.43
N GLY A 641 9.05 11.11 -4.22
CA GLY A 641 8.74 10.28 -3.04
C GLY A 641 7.49 9.40 -3.19
N ILE A 642 6.49 9.83 -3.97
CA ILE A 642 5.23 9.07 -4.17
C ILE A 642 5.45 7.68 -4.77
N ILE A 643 6.56 7.46 -5.46
CA ILE A 643 6.91 6.17 -6.06
C ILE A 643 7.48 5.24 -4.99
N GLU A 644 8.30 5.76 -4.09
CA GLU A 644 8.85 5.02 -2.95
C GLU A 644 7.75 4.65 -1.95
N ASP A 645 6.77 5.54 -1.72
CA ASP A 645 5.59 5.25 -0.90
C ASP A 645 4.77 4.07 -1.43
N LEU A 646 4.53 4.03 -2.75
CA LEU A 646 3.79 2.94 -3.39
C LEU A 646 4.58 1.65 -3.37
N PHE A 647 5.89 1.70 -3.65
CA PHE A 647 6.73 0.51 -3.60
C PHE A 647 6.83 -0.04 -2.18
N LEU A 648 6.88 0.81 -1.15
CA LEU A 648 6.80 0.41 0.25
C LEU A 648 5.43 -0.22 0.58
N SER A 649 4.32 0.35 0.10
CA SER A 649 2.99 -0.22 0.33
C SER A 649 2.82 -1.59 -0.33
N MET A 650 3.42 -1.81 -1.50
CA MET A 650 3.48 -3.12 -2.15
C MET A 650 4.34 -4.13 -1.38
N ARG A 651 5.44 -3.71 -0.73
CA ARG A 651 6.20 -4.58 0.18
C ARG A 651 5.36 -5.02 1.37
N HIS A 652 4.64 -4.10 2.00
CA HIS A 652 3.73 -4.42 3.09
C HIS A 652 2.63 -5.41 2.66
N MET A 653 2.11 -5.31 1.44
CA MET A 653 1.17 -6.32 0.91
C MET A 653 1.83 -7.69 0.66
N ALA A 654 3.10 -7.73 0.27
CA ALA A 654 3.87 -8.97 0.14
C ALA A 654 4.20 -9.60 1.51
N GLU A 655 4.50 -8.78 2.52
CA GLU A 655 4.71 -9.19 3.91
C GLU A 655 3.41 -9.75 4.52
N LEU A 656 2.28 -9.05 4.35
CA LEU A 656 0.94 -9.54 4.72
C LEU A 656 0.58 -10.85 3.99
N GLN A 657 1.02 -11.03 2.74
CA GLN A 657 0.86 -12.29 2.01
C GLN A 657 1.71 -13.42 2.60
N ALA A 658 2.95 -13.16 2.99
CA ALA A 658 3.81 -14.16 3.64
C ALA A 658 3.23 -14.62 4.99
N VAL A 659 2.66 -13.69 5.76
CA VAL A 659 1.93 -13.97 7.00
C VAL A 659 0.66 -14.78 6.72
N TYR A 660 -0.14 -14.38 5.72
CA TYR A 660 -1.33 -15.14 5.32
C TYR A 660 -0.97 -16.59 4.93
N SER A 661 0.14 -16.79 4.22
CA SER A 661 0.62 -18.12 3.80
C SER A 661 1.21 -18.96 4.94
N SER A 662 1.71 -18.35 6.02
CA SER A 662 2.27 -19.08 7.18
C SER A 662 1.20 -19.55 8.18
N LEU A 663 0.05 -18.88 8.20
CA LEU A 663 -1.11 -19.30 9.00
C LEU A 663 -1.67 -20.63 8.47
N ARG A 664 -1.61 -21.69 9.30
CA ARG A 664 -2.05 -23.04 8.90
C ARG A 664 -3.53 -23.07 8.48
N GLY A 665 -3.73 -23.21 7.18
CA GLY A 665 -4.96 -23.72 6.59
C GLY A 665 -5.89 -22.64 6.05
N ALA A 666 -6.09 -22.68 4.73
CA ALA A 666 -7.21 -22.04 4.03
C ALA A 666 -8.56 -22.74 4.36
N GLN A 667 -8.86 -22.92 5.64
CA GLN A 667 -10.17 -23.38 6.09
C GLN A 667 -11.16 -22.22 6.03
N GLY A 668 -11.74 -22.02 4.85
CA GLY A 668 -12.98 -21.28 4.62
C GLY A 668 -12.91 -19.75 4.63
N GLY A 669 -12.84 -19.15 3.43
CA GLY A 669 -13.37 -17.81 3.17
C GLY A 669 -12.41 -16.63 3.33
N GLU A 670 -11.18 -16.83 3.81
CA GLU A 670 -10.14 -15.80 3.68
C GLU A 670 -9.55 -15.81 2.27
N VAL A 671 -9.39 -14.62 1.69
CA VAL A 671 -8.80 -14.42 0.37
C VAL A 671 -7.41 -13.84 0.55
N SER A 672 -6.43 -14.36 -0.20
CA SER A 672 -5.06 -13.85 -0.24
C SER A 672 -5.04 -12.32 -0.41
N PRO A 673 -4.27 -11.55 0.39
CA PRO A 673 -4.15 -10.10 0.19
C PRO A 673 -3.59 -9.72 -1.18
N CYS A 674 -2.81 -10.60 -1.82
CA CYS A 674 -2.30 -10.44 -3.19
C CYS A 674 -3.19 -11.03 -4.29
N SER A 675 -4.40 -11.53 -3.99
CA SER A 675 -5.27 -12.22 -4.95
C SER A 675 -5.67 -11.38 -6.15
N SER A 676 -5.88 -10.08 -5.94
CA SER A 676 -6.33 -9.14 -6.96
C SER A 676 -5.18 -8.49 -7.73
N MET A 677 -3.92 -8.83 -7.44
CA MET A 677 -2.74 -8.22 -8.05
C MET A 677 -2.54 -8.65 -9.52
N ASP A 678 -2.40 -7.67 -10.41
CA ASP A 678 -1.91 -7.84 -11.77
C ASP A 678 -0.39 -7.96 -11.73
N ALA A 679 0.09 -9.21 -11.74
CA ALA A 679 1.50 -9.51 -11.69
C ALA A 679 2.29 -8.97 -12.90
N GLU A 680 1.65 -8.81 -14.07
CA GLU A 680 2.31 -8.31 -15.27
C GLU A 680 2.50 -6.79 -15.18
N LEU A 681 1.48 -6.05 -14.75
CA LEU A 681 1.58 -4.60 -14.57
C LEU A 681 2.55 -4.22 -13.46
N VAL A 682 2.52 -4.93 -12.32
CA VAL A 682 3.46 -4.67 -11.21
C VAL A 682 4.91 -5.00 -11.64
N ALA A 683 5.13 -6.14 -12.29
CA ALA A 683 6.45 -6.49 -12.81
C ALA A 683 6.95 -5.49 -13.86
N ALA A 684 6.11 -5.11 -14.83
CA ALA A 684 6.47 -4.14 -15.85
C ALA A 684 6.81 -2.77 -15.24
N THR A 685 6.08 -2.33 -14.21
CA THR A 685 6.37 -1.07 -13.52
C THR A 685 7.72 -1.13 -12.79
N CYS A 686 7.99 -2.20 -12.03
CA CYS A 686 9.29 -2.37 -11.37
C CYS A 686 10.45 -2.41 -12.38
N ILE A 687 10.29 -3.18 -13.47
CA ILE A 687 11.32 -3.30 -14.53
C ILE A 687 11.54 -1.96 -15.25
N ALA A 688 10.48 -1.21 -15.56
CA ALA A 688 10.59 0.12 -16.15
C ALA A 688 11.34 1.09 -15.24
N VAL A 689 11.09 1.08 -13.92
CA VAL A 689 11.80 1.94 -12.97
C VAL A 689 13.27 1.55 -12.86
N MET A 690 13.59 0.26 -12.67
CA MET A 690 14.96 -0.23 -12.58
C MET A 690 15.78 0.09 -13.83
N GLY A 691 15.24 -0.23 -15.02
CA GLY A 691 15.94 -0.14 -16.31
C GLY A 691 15.93 1.24 -16.98
N SER A 692 15.44 2.30 -16.33
CA SER A 692 15.37 3.65 -16.94
C SER A 692 16.13 4.72 -16.12
N PRO A 693 17.48 4.66 -16.02
CA PRO A 693 18.29 5.63 -15.28
C PRO A 693 18.06 7.10 -15.69
N GLY A 694 17.73 7.36 -16.97
CA GLY A 694 17.43 8.70 -17.46
C GLY A 694 16.13 9.30 -16.91
N PHE A 695 15.16 8.46 -16.53
CA PHE A 695 13.89 8.84 -15.90
C PHE A 695 13.98 8.79 -14.37
N PHE A 696 14.66 7.79 -13.80
CA PHE A 696 14.77 7.57 -12.36
C PHE A 696 16.23 7.66 -11.91
N ARG A 697 16.71 8.90 -11.70
CA ARG A 697 18.12 9.15 -11.34
C ARG A 697 18.48 8.64 -9.94
N SER A 698 17.54 8.73 -8.99
CA SER A 698 17.70 8.24 -7.63
C SER A 698 17.98 6.74 -7.60
N VAL A 699 19.15 6.37 -7.06
CA VAL A 699 19.56 4.98 -6.86
C VAL A 699 18.66 4.32 -5.81
N HIS A 700 18.25 5.05 -4.76
CA HIS A 700 17.31 4.53 -3.76
C HIS A 700 15.97 4.14 -4.38
N THR A 701 15.37 4.97 -5.24
CA THR A 701 14.08 4.68 -5.89
C THR A 701 14.14 3.43 -6.78
N ARG A 702 15.29 3.15 -7.41
CA ARG A 702 15.48 1.99 -8.28
C ARG A 702 15.88 0.72 -7.53
N CYS A 703 16.85 0.82 -6.62
CA CYS A 703 17.41 -0.31 -5.89
C CYS A 703 16.58 -0.68 -4.65
N ASP A 704 16.35 0.27 -3.72
CA ASP A 704 15.51 0.04 -2.54
C ASP A 704 14.01 0.14 -2.85
N GLY A 705 13.59 0.98 -3.79
CA GLY A 705 12.21 1.04 -4.27
C GLY A 705 11.88 -0.18 -5.14
N ALA A 706 12.06 -0.05 -6.45
CA ALA A 706 11.56 -1.01 -7.44
C ALA A 706 12.17 -2.42 -7.29
N CYS A 707 13.50 -2.56 -7.21
CA CYS A 707 14.16 -3.86 -7.18
C CYS A 707 13.83 -4.64 -5.91
N ARG A 708 13.93 -4.02 -4.73
CA ARG A 708 13.58 -4.67 -3.46
C ARG A 708 12.09 -5.00 -3.36
N THR A 709 11.19 -4.18 -3.91
CA THR A 709 9.75 -4.53 -3.99
C THR A 709 9.51 -5.72 -4.91
N LEU A 710 10.16 -5.77 -6.08
CA LEU A 710 10.07 -6.93 -6.96
C LEU A 710 10.65 -8.20 -6.30
N HIS A 711 11.76 -8.09 -5.56
CA HIS A 711 12.34 -9.20 -4.80
C HIS A 711 11.39 -9.71 -3.71
N ARG A 712 10.78 -8.84 -2.91
CA ARG A 712 9.80 -9.24 -1.88
C ARG A 712 8.62 -10.00 -2.48
N LEU A 713 8.10 -9.55 -3.63
CA LEU A 713 7.08 -10.28 -4.38
C LEU A 713 7.61 -11.60 -4.95
N PHE A 714 8.83 -11.62 -5.48
CA PHE A 714 9.51 -12.81 -6.03
C PHE A 714 9.83 -13.89 -4.97
N LEU A 715 9.84 -13.55 -3.68
CA LEU A 715 9.89 -14.54 -2.59
C LEU A 715 8.59 -15.35 -2.47
N LEU A 716 7.45 -14.83 -2.95
CA LEU A 716 6.17 -15.53 -3.00
C LEU A 716 6.12 -16.50 -4.18
N GLU A 717 5.88 -17.79 -3.92
CA GLU A 717 5.95 -18.86 -4.94
C GLU A 717 4.93 -18.68 -6.08
N ASP A 718 3.69 -18.31 -5.75
CA ASP A 718 2.62 -18.00 -6.71
C ASP A 718 2.93 -16.77 -7.58
N PHE A 719 3.79 -15.87 -7.13
CA PHE A 719 4.22 -14.72 -7.93
C PHE A 719 5.44 -15.05 -8.77
N ARG A 720 6.43 -15.77 -8.20
CA ARG A 720 7.64 -16.20 -8.91
C ARG A 720 7.30 -17.00 -10.17
N SER A 721 6.48 -18.04 -10.02
CA SER A 721 6.05 -18.91 -11.13
C SER A 721 5.37 -18.12 -12.25
N ARG A 722 4.52 -17.15 -11.90
CA ARG A 722 3.93 -16.21 -12.87
C ARG A 722 4.99 -15.31 -13.51
N LEU A 723 5.82 -14.62 -12.72
CA LEU A 723 6.85 -13.69 -13.20
C LEU A 723 7.79 -14.34 -14.22
N GLU A 724 8.29 -15.54 -13.91
CA GLU A 724 9.20 -16.27 -14.80
C GLU A 724 8.55 -16.62 -16.16
N SER A 725 7.23 -16.77 -16.21
CA SER A 725 6.49 -17.01 -17.46
C SER A 725 6.26 -15.76 -18.31
N LEU A 726 6.31 -14.55 -17.73
CA LEU A 726 5.94 -13.31 -18.41
C LEU A 726 6.94 -12.90 -19.51
N SER A 727 6.42 -12.48 -20.66
CA SER A 727 7.22 -11.97 -21.79
C SER A 727 8.05 -10.74 -21.42
N VAL A 728 7.48 -9.82 -20.63
CA VAL A 728 8.18 -8.62 -20.14
C VAL A 728 9.36 -8.97 -19.23
N ALA A 729 9.20 -9.98 -18.37
CA ALA A 729 10.26 -10.42 -17.46
C ALA A 729 11.39 -11.13 -18.25
N LYS A 730 11.05 -12.09 -19.11
CA LYS A 730 12.03 -12.82 -19.93
C LYS A 730 12.90 -11.88 -20.78
N ARG A 731 12.33 -10.79 -21.31
CA ARG A 731 13.03 -9.84 -22.18
C ARG A 731 13.81 -8.74 -21.44
N PHE A 732 13.28 -8.21 -20.34
CA PHE A 732 13.81 -6.98 -19.73
C PHE A 732 14.28 -7.11 -18.27
N LEU A 733 13.98 -8.22 -17.57
CA LEU A 733 14.37 -8.36 -16.17
C LEU A 733 15.89 -8.49 -15.97
N LEU A 734 16.58 -9.32 -16.77
CA LEU A 734 18.05 -9.44 -16.66
C LEU A 734 18.78 -8.14 -17.01
N PRO A 735 18.48 -7.42 -18.11
CA PRO A 735 19.02 -6.08 -18.35
C PRO A 735 18.76 -5.11 -17.21
N ALA A 736 17.53 -5.06 -16.67
CA ALA A 736 17.20 -4.16 -15.58
C ALA A 736 17.98 -4.47 -14.29
N LEU A 737 18.19 -5.76 -13.97
CA LEU A 737 19.03 -6.20 -12.85
C LEU A 737 20.51 -5.88 -13.05
N PHE A 738 21.03 -5.89 -14.28
CA PHE A 738 22.39 -5.44 -14.59
C PHE A 738 22.55 -3.94 -14.32
N GLU A 739 21.64 -3.11 -14.84
CA GLU A 739 21.70 -1.65 -14.65
C GLU A 739 21.67 -1.27 -13.17
N VAL A 740 20.78 -1.88 -12.35
CA VAL A 740 20.72 -1.55 -10.90
C VAL A 740 21.86 -2.14 -10.08
N PHE A 741 22.54 -3.21 -10.52
CA PHE A 741 23.74 -3.72 -9.86
C PHE A 741 24.97 -2.83 -10.09
N ILE A 742 25.05 -2.24 -11.29
CA ILE A 742 26.07 -1.26 -11.66
C ILE A 742 25.78 0.07 -10.93
N ASP A 743 24.57 0.60 -11.06
CA ASP A 743 24.22 1.89 -10.44
C ASP A 743 24.19 1.86 -8.91
N SER A 744 24.11 0.68 -8.26
CA SER A 744 24.24 0.58 -6.80
C SER A 744 25.60 1.08 -6.29
N GLU A 745 26.65 1.07 -7.11
CA GLU A 745 28.00 1.54 -6.76
C GLU A 745 28.02 3.03 -6.37
N ARG A 746 27.06 3.83 -6.87
CA ARG A 746 26.91 5.24 -6.48
C ARG A 746 26.33 5.43 -5.07
N GLY A 747 25.85 4.37 -4.42
CA GLY A 747 25.36 4.42 -3.04
C GLY A 747 26.49 4.49 -2.01
N SER A 748 26.14 4.73 -0.74
CA SER A 748 27.08 4.57 0.38
C SER A 748 27.51 3.11 0.55
N TYR A 749 28.58 2.85 1.31
CA TYR A 749 29.07 1.49 1.57
C TYR A 749 27.97 0.53 2.07
N TYR A 750 27.20 0.96 3.08
CA TYR A 750 26.10 0.17 3.64
C TYR A 750 24.93 0.03 2.66
N ASP A 751 24.67 1.05 1.84
CA ASP A 751 23.62 1.00 0.82
C ASP A 751 23.96 0.00 -0.29
N ARG A 752 25.22 -0.04 -0.77
CA ARG A 752 25.70 -1.00 -1.80
C ARG A 752 25.36 -2.44 -1.41
N ILE A 753 25.74 -2.84 -0.19
CA ILE A 753 25.45 -4.15 0.39
C ILE A 753 23.93 -4.41 0.42
N ASN A 754 23.16 -3.46 0.95
CA ASN A 754 21.71 -3.54 1.05
C ASN A 754 20.97 -3.64 -0.29
N PHE A 755 21.48 -2.97 -1.33
CA PHE A 755 20.94 -2.97 -2.68
C PHE A 755 21.28 -4.28 -3.41
N ARG A 756 22.49 -4.81 -3.22
CA ARG A 756 22.96 -6.01 -3.91
C ARG A 756 22.37 -7.32 -3.38
N ILE A 757 21.99 -7.40 -2.09
CA ILE A 757 21.33 -8.59 -1.51
C ILE A 757 20.09 -9.05 -2.34
N PRO A 758 19.07 -8.20 -2.61
CA PRO A 758 17.96 -8.54 -3.49
C PRO A 758 18.38 -8.97 -4.90
N ILE A 759 19.32 -8.24 -5.51
CA ILE A 759 19.74 -8.46 -6.90
C ILE A 759 20.43 -9.82 -7.05
N VAL A 760 21.37 -10.14 -6.16
CA VAL A 760 22.13 -11.40 -6.17
C VAL A 760 21.21 -12.61 -5.96
N ASP A 761 20.26 -12.52 -5.01
CA ASP A 761 19.31 -13.61 -4.75
C ASP A 761 18.33 -13.81 -5.93
N MET A 762 17.85 -12.72 -6.56
CA MET A 762 17.05 -12.80 -7.78
C MET A 762 17.82 -13.43 -8.94
N LEU A 763 19.01 -12.93 -9.26
CA LEU A 763 19.84 -13.45 -10.36
C LEU A 763 20.13 -14.94 -10.18
N ARG A 764 20.57 -15.35 -8.98
CA ARG A 764 20.86 -16.77 -8.67
C ARG A 764 19.63 -17.67 -8.87
N ARG A 765 18.44 -17.23 -8.45
CA ARG A 765 17.20 -18.01 -8.56
C ARG A 765 16.66 -18.04 -10.00
N LEU A 766 16.69 -16.91 -10.72
CA LEU A 766 16.30 -16.85 -12.13
C LEU A 766 17.18 -17.75 -12.99
N LEU A 767 18.49 -17.80 -12.71
CA LEU A 767 19.43 -18.71 -13.38
C LEU A 767 19.23 -20.20 -13.04
N ALA A 768 18.21 -20.59 -12.27
CA ALA A 768 17.76 -21.98 -12.25
C ALA A 768 17.04 -22.39 -13.55
N ASN A 769 16.39 -21.43 -14.23
CA ASN A 769 15.52 -21.62 -15.38
C ASN A 769 16.30 -21.50 -16.72
N GLU A 770 16.11 -22.45 -17.64
CA GLU A 770 16.86 -22.55 -18.91
C GLU A 770 16.67 -21.33 -19.84
N ASP A 771 15.48 -20.73 -19.86
CA ASP A 771 15.22 -19.52 -20.65
C ASP A 771 16.13 -18.37 -20.17
N TYR A 772 16.24 -18.20 -18.86
CA TYR A 772 17.05 -17.14 -18.24
C TYR A 772 18.56 -17.42 -18.37
N LYS A 773 19.01 -18.69 -18.35
CA LYS A 773 20.40 -19.06 -18.68
C LYS A 773 20.75 -18.67 -20.12
N THR A 774 19.86 -18.96 -21.06
CA THR A 774 20.03 -18.64 -22.49
C THR A 774 20.06 -17.12 -22.70
N ASN A 775 19.13 -16.39 -22.08
CA ASN A 775 19.07 -14.93 -22.18
C ASN A 775 20.27 -14.25 -21.49
N MET A 776 20.76 -14.79 -20.37
CA MET A 776 21.99 -14.32 -19.70
C MET A 776 23.21 -14.43 -20.63
N LYS A 777 23.38 -15.59 -21.27
CA LYS A 777 24.49 -15.80 -22.21
C LYS A 777 24.40 -14.85 -23.40
N GLY A 778 23.23 -14.73 -24.03
CA GLY A 778 23.02 -13.79 -25.13
C GLY A 778 23.25 -12.33 -24.75
N LEU A 779 22.90 -11.93 -23.52
CA LEU A 779 23.16 -10.59 -22.99
C LEU A 779 24.66 -10.33 -22.76
N ALA A 780 25.38 -11.31 -22.20
CA ALA A 780 26.83 -11.23 -21.99
C ALA A 780 27.62 -11.19 -23.31
N GLU A 781 27.17 -11.92 -24.34
CA GLU A 781 27.77 -11.91 -25.69
C GLU A 781 27.43 -10.62 -26.47
N ALA A 782 26.24 -10.05 -26.30
CA ALA A 782 25.83 -8.81 -26.98
C ALA A 782 26.41 -7.53 -26.35
N HIS A 783 26.60 -7.51 -25.03
CA HIS A 783 27.10 -6.35 -24.28
C HIS A 783 28.26 -6.74 -23.32
N PRO A 784 29.40 -7.23 -23.87
CA PRO A 784 30.48 -7.79 -23.07
C PRO A 784 31.09 -6.78 -22.09
N GLU A 785 31.21 -5.50 -22.46
CA GLU A 785 31.80 -4.49 -21.56
C GLU A 785 30.94 -4.24 -20.31
N LYS A 786 29.61 -4.11 -20.46
CA LYS A 786 28.68 -3.98 -19.32
C LYS A 786 28.68 -5.25 -18.46
N PHE A 787 28.72 -6.42 -19.08
CA PHE A 787 28.80 -7.69 -18.36
C PHE A 787 30.11 -7.81 -17.56
N LEU A 788 31.25 -7.50 -18.17
CA LEU A 788 32.56 -7.53 -17.51
C LEU A 788 32.65 -6.51 -16.36
N HIS A 789 32.06 -5.33 -16.50
CA HIS A 789 31.95 -4.36 -15.40
C HIS A 789 31.08 -4.88 -14.24
N LEU A 790 29.96 -5.56 -14.52
CA LEU A 790 29.17 -6.24 -13.48
C LEU A 790 29.97 -7.35 -12.78
N ILE A 791 30.73 -8.16 -13.53
CA ILE A 791 31.61 -9.19 -12.94
C ILE A 791 32.71 -8.54 -12.09
N HIS A 792 33.32 -7.44 -12.55
CA HIS A 792 34.34 -6.69 -11.81
C HIS A 792 33.82 -6.24 -10.44
N LEU A 793 32.63 -5.63 -10.40
CA LEU A 793 32.00 -5.19 -9.15
C LEU A 793 31.61 -6.38 -8.25
N LEU A 794 31.08 -7.46 -8.81
CA LEU A 794 30.73 -8.68 -8.07
C LEU A 794 31.98 -9.34 -7.44
N LEU A 795 33.12 -9.33 -8.13
CA LEU A 795 34.38 -9.88 -7.62
C LEU A 795 34.96 -9.01 -6.50
N ASN A 796 34.87 -7.68 -6.60
CA ASN A 796 35.22 -6.78 -5.51
C ASN A 796 34.39 -7.08 -4.25
N ASP A 797 33.07 -7.27 -4.41
CA ASP A 797 32.20 -7.67 -3.29
C ASP A 797 32.60 -9.02 -2.71
N VAL A 798 32.84 -10.05 -3.53
CA VAL A 798 33.21 -11.39 -3.04
C VAL A 798 34.53 -11.36 -2.25
N ALA A 799 35.53 -10.60 -2.71
CA ALA A 799 36.80 -10.41 -2.00
C ALA A 799 36.60 -9.68 -0.66
N ALA A 800 35.89 -8.55 -0.64
CA ALA A 800 35.65 -7.79 0.58
C ALA A 800 34.78 -8.54 1.59
N LEU A 801 33.75 -9.26 1.12
CA LEU A 801 32.82 -10.01 1.97
C LEU A 801 33.46 -11.27 2.55
N VAL A 802 34.35 -11.97 1.83
CA VAL A 802 35.05 -13.12 2.43
C VAL A 802 35.97 -12.65 3.55
N ASP A 803 36.76 -11.59 3.33
CA ASP A 803 37.66 -11.05 4.36
C ASP A 803 36.89 -10.62 5.61
N GLN A 804 35.85 -9.78 5.46
CA GLN A 804 35.04 -9.30 6.58
C GLN A 804 34.25 -10.40 7.29
N ALA A 805 33.73 -11.40 6.56
CA ALA A 805 33.07 -12.55 7.17
C ALA A 805 34.05 -13.35 8.04
N MET A 806 35.29 -13.54 7.59
CA MET A 806 36.32 -14.23 8.39
C MET A 806 36.74 -13.42 9.60
N GLU A 807 36.92 -12.09 9.48
CA GLU A 807 37.21 -11.21 10.62
C GLU A 807 36.11 -11.26 11.68
N ALA A 808 34.84 -11.13 11.27
CA ALA A 808 33.70 -11.20 12.17
C ALA A 808 33.59 -12.57 12.87
N LEU A 809 33.85 -13.68 12.16
CA LEU A 809 33.88 -15.03 12.74
C LEU A 809 35.06 -15.23 13.72
N VAL A 810 36.23 -14.65 13.44
CA VAL A 810 37.38 -14.69 14.35
C VAL A 810 37.09 -13.91 15.63
N GLU A 811 36.48 -12.72 15.53
CA GLU A 811 36.07 -11.92 16.69
C GLU A 811 34.97 -12.61 17.51
N ILE A 812 33.97 -13.22 16.84
CA ILE A 812 32.94 -14.05 17.50
C ILE A 812 33.59 -15.18 18.29
N ARG A 813 34.53 -15.90 17.68
CA ARG A 813 35.25 -16.98 18.37
C ARG A 813 36.07 -16.47 19.54
N ARG A 814 36.76 -15.34 19.38
CA ARG A 814 37.57 -14.74 20.45
C ARG A 814 36.70 -14.46 21.67
N ARG A 815 35.54 -13.82 21.50
CA ARG A 815 34.58 -13.59 22.59
C ARG A 815 34.02 -14.88 23.19
N GLN A 816 33.74 -15.90 22.39
CA GLN A 816 33.33 -17.22 22.89
C GLN A 816 34.42 -17.89 23.75
N LEU A 817 35.69 -17.78 23.37
CA LEU A 817 36.81 -18.30 24.15
C LEU A 817 37.08 -17.50 25.43
N GLU A 818 36.76 -16.20 25.42
CA GLU A 818 36.86 -15.30 26.58
C GLU A 818 35.63 -15.35 27.51
N GLY A 819 34.56 -16.07 27.14
CA GLY A 819 33.31 -16.12 27.91
C GLY A 819 32.47 -14.83 27.85
N ARG A 820 32.69 -13.99 26.82
CA ARG A 820 32.00 -12.71 26.58
C ARG A 820 30.86 -12.82 25.56
N ASP A 821 30.25 -14.00 25.48
CA ASP A 821 29.12 -14.33 24.62
C ASP A 821 27.75 -14.02 25.24
N ASN A 822 27.74 -13.28 26.36
CA ASN A 822 26.54 -12.83 27.07
C ASN A 822 26.56 -11.32 27.40
N ASP A 823 27.51 -10.54 26.86
CA ASP A 823 27.62 -9.09 27.10
C ASP A 823 26.37 -8.34 26.60
N GLN A 824 25.45 -8.00 27.52
CA GLN A 824 24.35 -7.07 27.25
C GLN A 824 24.88 -5.65 27.09
N ALA A 825 24.27 -4.87 26.20
CA ALA A 825 24.63 -3.47 26.02
C ALA A 825 24.46 -2.69 27.35
N PRO A 826 25.39 -1.78 27.70
CA PRO A 826 25.25 -0.99 28.92
C PRO A 826 23.97 -0.15 28.88
N LEU A 827 23.22 -0.19 29.99
CA LEU A 827 21.98 0.55 30.16
C LEU A 827 22.20 2.06 29.90
N PRO A 828 21.31 2.74 29.15
CA PRO A 828 21.41 4.18 28.93
C PRO A 828 21.16 4.92 30.26
N GLY A 829 22.24 5.29 30.95
CA GLY A 829 22.17 5.96 32.24
C GLY A 829 23.46 6.03 33.07
N GLN A 830 24.57 5.38 32.67
CA GLN A 830 25.83 5.37 33.45
C GLN A 830 27.07 5.93 32.74
N THR A 831 26.95 6.51 31.54
CA THR A 831 27.99 7.39 31.00
C THR A 831 27.54 8.86 31.09
N GLY A 832 28.48 9.73 31.45
CA GLY A 832 28.19 11.07 31.98
C GLY A 832 27.38 11.97 31.04
N ALA A 833 26.51 12.78 31.64
CA ALA A 833 25.72 13.79 30.95
C ALA A 833 26.60 14.87 30.29
N ARG A 834 26.99 14.68 29.01
CA ARG A 834 27.40 15.77 28.10
C ARG A 834 27.44 15.46 26.60
N ALA A 835 27.41 14.19 26.16
CA ALA A 835 27.61 13.83 24.75
C ALA A 835 26.34 13.53 23.91
N GLY A 836 25.15 13.48 24.53
CA GLY A 836 23.93 12.95 23.88
C GLY A 836 23.13 13.92 22.98
N ALA A 837 23.45 15.21 22.96
CA ALA A 837 22.59 16.23 22.32
C ALA A 837 23.13 16.84 21.01
N ALA A 838 24.42 16.66 20.69
CA ALA A 838 25.06 17.33 19.56
C ALA A 838 25.07 16.50 18.26
N GLY A 839 25.21 15.16 18.34
CA GLY A 839 25.37 14.31 17.16
C GLY A 839 24.12 14.17 16.28
N ALA A 840 22.92 14.18 16.87
CA ALA A 840 21.67 13.99 16.13
C ALA A 840 21.21 15.23 15.34
N ALA A 841 21.70 16.42 15.69
CA ALA A 841 21.34 17.66 15.01
C ALA A 841 22.15 17.89 13.71
N ALA A 842 23.39 17.40 13.65
CA ALA A 842 24.28 17.61 12.51
C ALA A 842 23.82 16.87 11.23
N ALA A 843 23.23 15.68 11.37
CA ALA A 843 22.75 14.87 10.23
C ALA A 843 21.49 15.43 9.56
N ALA A 844 20.77 16.35 10.20
CA ALA A 844 19.49 16.89 9.71
C ALA A 844 19.60 18.25 8.98
N ALA A 845 20.78 18.86 8.94
CA ALA A 845 21.00 20.21 8.40
C ALA A 845 21.59 20.24 6.97
N GLY A 846 21.74 19.09 6.32
CA GLY A 846 22.41 18.92 5.02
C GLY A 846 21.63 19.36 3.78
N ALA A 847 20.78 20.41 3.84
CA ALA A 847 20.12 20.97 2.65
C ALA A 847 19.49 22.36 2.86
N THR A 848 20.24 23.46 2.64
CA THR A 848 19.71 24.69 1.98
C THR A 848 20.80 25.72 1.66
N GLN A 849 20.84 26.13 0.39
CA GLN A 849 21.28 27.44 -0.17
C GLN A 849 22.73 27.93 0.06
N GLY A 850 23.29 28.56 -0.97
CA GLY A 850 24.56 29.29 -0.91
C GLY A 850 24.41 30.74 -1.33
N ALA A 851 25.25 31.61 -0.77
CA ALA A 851 25.62 32.96 -1.25
C ALA A 851 26.89 33.43 -0.48
N PRO A 852 27.69 34.40 -0.98
CA PRO A 852 29.13 34.47 -0.67
C PRO A 852 29.56 35.59 0.31
N ALA A 853 30.88 35.60 0.59
CA ALA A 853 31.73 36.57 1.34
C ALA A 853 32.12 36.15 2.77
N ALA A 854 33.31 36.48 3.32
CA ALA A 854 34.61 36.86 2.74
C ALA A 854 35.69 36.84 3.86
N GLY A 855 36.95 36.54 3.51
CA GLY A 855 38.20 36.95 4.20
C GLY A 855 38.37 36.74 5.71
N GLY A 856 39.30 35.86 6.10
CA GLY A 856 39.85 35.75 7.46
C GLY A 856 40.94 34.70 7.54
N GLU A 857 42.18 35.11 7.85
CA GLU A 857 43.36 34.25 8.00
C GLU A 857 43.59 33.95 9.49
N GLU A 858 43.56 32.68 9.91
CA GLU A 858 44.05 32.19 11.21
C GLU A 858 44.62 30.78 10.95
N GLU A 859 45.95 30.64 10.76
CA GLU A 859 46.97 30.37 11.80
C GLU A 859 46.79 29.06 12.56
N GLU A 860 47.70 28.12 12.32
CA GLU A 860 47.85 26.86 13.05
C GLU A 860 48.41 27.13 14.47
N SER A 861 47.83 26.50 15.49
CA SER A 861 48.53 26.30 16.76
C SER A 861 48.13 24.98 17.42
N ASP A 862 49.12 24.17 17.78
CA ASP A 862 48.93 22.88 18.45
C ASP A 862 48.12 22.96 19.74
N GLY A 863 47.29 21.93 19.96
CA GLY A 863 46.51 21.70 21.17
C GLY A 863 46.46 20.21 21.52
N ASP A 864 47.54 19.48 21.25
CA ASP A 864 47.64 18.05 21.51
C ASP A 864 48.06 17.76 22.96
N GLU A 865 47.09 17.49 23.85
CA GLU A 865 47.37 16.83 25.14
C GLU A 865 46.15 16.20 25.86
N VAL A 866 45.25 15.48 25.17
CA VAL A 866 44.49 14.33 25.78
C VAL A 866 44.11 13.27 24.70
N ALA A 867 45.03 12.92 23.80
CA ALA A 867 44.76 12.01 22.66
C ALA A 867 45.34 10.58 22.82
N GLY A 868 45.71 10.14 24.02
CA GLY A 868 46.29 8.80 24.24
C GLY A 868 45.37 7.85 25.03
N SER A 869 44.69 6.91 24.34
CA SER A 869 44.31 5.54 24.85
C SER A 869 43.29 4.74 24.00
N LEU A 870 42.72 5.24 22.88
CA LEU A 870 41.58 4.55 22.20
C LEU A 870 41.67 4.40 20.67
N GLU A 871 42.80 4.69 20.05
CA GLU A 871 43.06 4.38 18.64
C GLU A 871 43.74 3.02 18.52
N GLY A 872 43.06 2.03 17.94
CA GLY A 872 43.60 0.67 17.74
C GLY A 872 42.62 -0.50 17.80
N GLN A 873 41.39 -0.30 18.25
CA GLN A 873 40.34 -1.36 18.24
C GLN A 873 39.56 -1.34 16.92
N SER A 874 39.34 -2.52 16.32
CA SER A 874 38.54 -2.63 15.09
C SER A 874 37.06 -2.23 15.33
N PRO A 875 36.32 -1.80 14.29
CA PRO A 875 34.90 -1.48 14.42
C PRO A 875 34.07 -2.66 14.95
N LEU A 876 34.43 -3.89 14.58
CA LEU A 876 33.78 -5.14 14.99
C LEU A 876 33.97 -5.44 16.49
N GLU A 877 35.13 -5.10 17.07
CA GLU A 877 35.37 -5.22 18.52
C GLU A 877 34.44 -4.33 19.37
N ARG A 878 33.93 -3.24 18.79
CA ARG A 878 33.05 -2.27 19.47
C ARG A 878 31.56 -2.66 19.38
N GLU A 879 31.17 -3.59 18.51
CA GLU A 879 29.77 -3.99 18.39
C GLU A 879 29.28 -4.81 19.61
N PRO A 880 28.05 -4.56 20.11
CA PRO A 880 27.39 -5.45 21.07
C PRO A 880 27.25 -6.87 20.51
N TRP A 881 27.29 -7.88 21.37
CA TRP A 881 27.28 -9.30 20.96
C TRP A 881 26.16 -9.64 19.96
N ALA A 882 24.92 -9.27 20.25
CA ALA A 882 23.77 -9.53 19.37
C ALA A 882 23.85 -8.84 18.00
N ARG A 883 24.53 -7.68 17.92
CA ARG A 883 24.81 -7.00 16.63
C ARG A 883 25.87 -7.76 15.86
N LEU A 884 27.02 -8.04 16.48
CA LEU A 884 28.12 -8.81 15.86
C LEU A 884 27.63 -10.16 15.30
N GLN A 885 26.77 -10.88 16.03
CA GLN A 885 26.15 -12.12 15.55
C GLN A 885 25.29 -11.95 14.29
N THR A 886 24.58 -10.81 14.17
CA THR A 886 23.77 -10.48 13.00
C THR A 886 24.66 -10.05 11.84
N THR A 887 25.61 -9.14 12.08
CA THR A 887 26.63 -8.68 11.13
C THR A 887 27.38 -9.87 10.49
N ALA A 888 27.86 -10.81 11.29
CA ALA A 888 28.55 -12.01 10.79
C ALA A 888 27.65 -12.91 9.95
N ARG A 889 26.37 -13.05 10.32
CA ARG A 889 25.39 -13.85 9.56
C ARG A 889 25.15 -13.26 8.18
N ASP A 890 24.94 -11.96 8.11
CA ASP A 890 24.62 -11.25 6.86
C ASP A 890 25.82 -11.25 5.92
N LEU A 891 27.04 -11.02 6.44
CA LEU A 891 28.30 -11.12 5.69
C LEU A 891 28.52 -12.54 5.13
N CYS A 892 28.36 -13.58 5.94
CA CYS A 892 28.52 -14.98 5.47
C CYS A 892 27.49 -15.34 4.40
N SER A 893 26.21 -15.00 4.63
CA SER A 893 25.10 -15.29 3.73
C SER A 893 25.25 -14.59 2.38
N LEU A 894 25.64 -13.31 2.39
CA LEU A 894 25.87 -12.54 1.17
C LEU A 894 27.14 -12.98 0.45
N GLY A 895 28.26 -13.16 1.16
CA GLY A 895 29.53 -13.62 0.56
C GLY A 895 29.38 -14.97 -0.14
N GLN A 896 28.74 -15.94 0.50
CA GLN A 896 28.42 -17.24 -0.13
C GLN A 896 27.47 -17.08 -1.32
N SER A 897 26.46 -16.19 -1.23
CA SER A 897 25.49 -15.99 -2.31
C SER A 897 26.09 -15.28 -3.53
N ALA A 898 26.97 -14.30 -3.32
CA ALA A 898 27.70 -13.57 -4.36
C ALA A 898 28.71 -14.49 -5.06
N CYS A 899 29.48 -15.28 -4.29
CA CYS A 899 30.37 -16.31 -4.83
C CYS A 899 29.60 -17.36 -5.65
N GLY A 900 28.42 -17.77 -5.16
CA GLY A 900 27.50 -18.67 -5.87
C GLY A 900 27.00 -18.10 -7.20
N LEU A 901 26.67 -16.80 -7.24
CA LEU A 901 26.32 -16.12 -8.49
C LEU A 901 27.50 -16.08 -9.46
N PHE A 902 28.70 -15.72 -9.00
CA PHE A 902 29.90 -15.71 -9.85
C PHE A 902 30.19 -17.10 -10.45
N THR A 903 29.99 -18.17 -9.67
CA THR A 903 30.16 -19.56 -10.12
C THR A 903 29.17 -19.94 -11.22
N LEU A 904 27.89 -19.54 -11.08
CA LEU A 904 26.88 -19.73 -12.13
C LEU A 904 27.19 -18.90 -13.39
N LEU A 905 27.66 -17.67 -13.25
CA LEU A 905 28.07 -16.83 -14.38
C LEU A 905 29.32 -17.40 -15.07
N SER A 906 30.26 -17.97 -14.33
CA SER A 906 31.41 -18.71 -14.88
C SER A 906 30.96 -19.93 -15.70
N ARG A 907 29.98 -20.71 -15.20
CA ARG A 907 29.42 -21.87 -15.91
C ARG A 907 28.74 -21.53 -17.24
N HIS A 908 28.01 -20.41 -17.30
CA HIS A 908 27.16 -20.08 -18.45
C HIS A 908 27.77 -19.04 -19.40
N CYS A 909 28.60 -18.14 -18.87
CA CYS A 909 29.20 -17.00 -19.58
C CYS A 909 30.74 -16.97 -19.47
N GLY A 910 31.38 -18.04 -18.97
CA GLY A 910 32.82 -18.10 -18.72
C GLY A 910 33.68 -17.75 -19.93
N ALA A 911 33.22 -18.03 -21.16
CA ALA A 911 33.96 -17.69 -22.37
C ALA A 911 34.17 -16.18 -22.57
N VAL A 912 33.28 -15.34 -22.02
CA VAL A 912 33.44 -13.87 -22.01
C VAL A 912 34.42 -13.46 -20.90
N ILE A 913 34.31 -14.08 -19.72
CA ILE A 913 35.19 -13.84 -18.57
C ILE A 913 36.65 -14.21 -18.91
N SER A 914 36.89 -15.45 -19.36
CA SER A 914 38.22 -15.98 -19.72
C SER A 914 38.86 -15.29 -20.93
N SER A 915 38.12 -14.46 -21.67
CA SER A 915 38.66 -13.64 -22.76
C SER A 915 39.05 -12.20 -22.33
N SER A 916 38.77 -11.81 -21.09
CA SER A 916 39.09 -10.48 -20.55
C SER A 916 40.45 -10.46 -19.87
N SER A 917 41.37 -9.64 -20.39
CA SER A 917 42.71 -9.43 -19.83
C SER A 917 42.76 -8.71 -18.48
N SER A 918 41.67 -8.06 -18.06
CA SER A 918 41.57 -7.31 -16.79
C SER A 918 40.69 -8.02 -15.74
N VAL A 919 39.61 -8.68 -16.17
CA VAL A 919 38.67 -9.36 -15.26
C VAL A 919 39.09 -10.79 -14.94
N LEU A 920 39.74 -11.53 -15.86
CA LEU A 920 40.20 -12.88 -15.55
C LEU A 920 41.27 -12.92 -14.41
N PRO A 921 42.31 -12.06 -14.41
CA PRO A 921 43.27 -12.03 -13.30
C PRO A 921 42.59 -11.68 -11.97
N GLN A 922 41.65 -10.74 -11.97
CA GLN A 922 40.86 -10.39 -10.78
C GLN A 922 40.01 -11.58 -10.28
N ALA A 923 39.40 -12.34 -11.19
CA ALA A 923 38.61 -13.52 -10.85
C ALA A 923 39.47 -14.58 -10.18
N VAL A 924 40.66 -14.84 -10.74
CA VAL A 924 41.67 -15.75 -10.16
C VAL A 924 42.06 -15.28 -8.75
N THR A 925 42.50 -14.04 -8.59
CA THR A 925 42.91 -13.50 -7.28
C THR A 925 41.79 -13.53 -6.24
N THR A 926 40.54 -13.30 -6.65
CA THR A 926 39.38 -13.41 -5.76
C THR A 926 39.14 -14.86 -5.33
N LEU A 927 39.22 -15.82 -6.25
CA LEU A 927 39.07 -17.24 -5.93
C LEU A 927 40.22 -17.76 -5.05
N ASP A 928 41.47 -17.37 -5.33
CA ASP A 928 42.64 -17.73 -4.53
C ASP A 928 42.57 -17.10 -3.12
N CYS A 929 42.06 -15.88 -3.00
CA CYS A 929 41.76 -15.26 -1.72
C CYS A 929 40.71 -16.05 -0.92
N CYS A 930 39.58 -16.41 -1.54
CA CYS A 930 38.58 -17.28 -0.89
C CYS A 930 39.19 -18.63 -0.48
N LEU A 931 40.05 -19.20 -1.32
CA LEU A 931 40.72 -20.47 -1.07
C LEU A 931 41.67 -20.40 0.14
N ASP A 932 42.55 -19.39 0.22
CA ASP A 932 43.47 -19.24 1.37
C ASP A 932 42.73 -19.05 2.69
N HIS A 933 41.60 -18.33 2.70
CA HIS A 933 40.76 -18.21 3.88
C HIS A 933 40.09 -19.53 4.28
N LEU A 934 39.50 -20.25 3.31
CA LEU A 934 38.72 -21.47 3.57
C LEU A 934 39.58 -22.73 3.83
N VAL A 935 40.78 -22.84 3.25
CA VAL A 935 41.66 -24.02 3.40
C VAL A 935 43.07 -23.73 3.88
N GLY A 936 43.52 -22.47 3.94
CA GLY A 936 44.85 -22.11 4.43
C GLY A 936 45.03 -22.32 5.94
N PRO A 937 46.14 -21.86 6.55
CA PRO A 937 46.40 -22.04 7.99
C PRO A 937 45.36 -21.32 8.86
N ARG A 938 44.81 -20.19 8.39
CA ARG A 938 43.77 -19.40 9.06
C ARG A 938 42.43 -20.12 9.16
N CYS A 939 42.17 -21.15 8.34
CA CYS A 939 40.90 -21.89 8.39
C CYS A 939 40.63 -22.54 9.77
N LEU A 940 41.68 -22.85 10.54
CA LEU A 940 41.56 -23.39 11.90
C LEU A 940 41.00 -22.37 12.89
N GLN A 941 41.07 -21.06 12.61
CA GLN A 941 40.56 -19.97 13.45
C GLN A 941 39.05 -19.76 13.27
N LEU A 942 38.47 -20.18 12.13
CA LEU A 942 37.04 -20.01 11.80
C LEU A 942 36.07 -20.93 12.56
N LYS A 943 36.57 -21.80 13.44
CA LYS A 943 35.75 -22.73 14.22
C LYS A 943 35.06 -22.04 15.40
N VAL A 944 33.91 -21.40 15.13
CA VAL A 944 32.96 -20.87 16.11
C VAL A 944 32.00 -21.95 16.64
N ASN A 945 31.42 -21.72 17.81
CA ASN A 945 30.28 -22.48 18.31
C ASN A 945 29.06 -22.23 17.40
N SER A 946 28.26 -23.26 17.11
CA SER A 946 27.01 -23.16 16.35
C SER A 946 27.11 -22.39 15.02
N MET A 947 28.00 -22.82 14.10
CA MET A 947 28.22 -22.18 12.79
C MET A 947 26.94 -21.86 11.99
N GLU A 948 25.90 -22.68 12.14
CA GLU A 948 24.58 -22.48 11.49
C GLU A 948 23.90 -21.16 11.91
N THR A 949 24.12 -20.69 13.15
CA THR A 949 23.59 -19.42 13.67
C THR A 949 24.07 -18.20 12.86
N TYR A 950 25.23 -18.33 12.20
CA TYR A 950 25.85 -17.31 11.35
C TYR A 950 25.70 -17.64 9.85
N SER A 951 24.86 -18.62 9.50
CA SER A 951 24.70 -19.12 8.12
C SER A 951 26.04 -19.53 7.46
N PHE A 952 27.09 -19.80 8.24
CA PHE A 952 28.42 -20.09 7.72
C PHE A 952 28.55 -21.57 7.36
N ARG A 953 28.56 -21.86 6.05
CA ARG A 953 28.70 -23.22 5.51
C ARG A 953 30.01 -23.36 4.72
N PRO A 954 31.16 -23.54 5.40
CA PRO A 954 32.47 -23.53 4.73
C PRO A 954 32.65 -24.62 3.67
N LYS A 955 31.96 -25.77 3.81
CA LYS A 955 31.98 -26.84 2.79
C LYS A 955 31.29 -26.42 1.49
N ASP A 956 30.10 -25.84 1.61
CA ASP A 956 29.29 -25.37 0.48
C ASP A 956 29.96 -24.18 -0.22
N TRP A 957 30.55 -23.25 0.55
CA TRP A 957 31.32 -22.12 0.01
C TRP A 957 32.61 -22.62 -0.69
N LEU A 958 33.35 -23.56 -0.08
CA LEU A 958 34.52 -24.16 -0.73
C LEU A 958 34.12 -24.89 -2.02
N SER A 959 33.07 -25.72 -2.01
CA SER A 959 32.52 -26.36 -3.21
C SER A 959 32.29 -25.34 -4.34
N THR A 960 31.61 -24.24 -4.01
CA THR A 960 31.31 -23.13 -4.93
C THR A 960 32.59 -22.54 -5.56
N VAL A 961 33.60 -22.24 -4.74
CA VAL A 961 34.91 -21.72 -5.20
C VAL A 961 35.61 -22.71 -6.13
N LEU A 962 35.65 -24.00 -5.76
CA LEU A 962 36.33 -25.01 -6.57
C LEU A 962 35.62 -25.28 -7.90
N GLU A 963 34.28 -25.28 -7.91
CA GLU A 963 33.51 -25.37 -9.15
C GLU A 963 33.77 -24.17 -10.08
N ALA A 964 33.95 -22.96 -9.55
CA ALA A 964 34.26 -21.77 -10.36
C ALA A 964 35.56 -21.93 -11.16
N TYR A 965 36.65 -22.44 -10.56
CA TYR A 965 37.88 -22.75 -11.29
C TYR A 965 37.62 -23.74 -12.44
N VAL A 966 36.86 -24.81 -12.19
CA VAL A 966 36.57 -25.83 -13.21
C VAL A 966 35.72 -25.26 -14.34
N TYR A 967 34.70 -24.45 -14.04
CA TYR A 967 33.87 -23.83 -15.07
C TYR A 967 34.63 -22.81 -15.91
N LEU A 968 35.51 -22.00 -15.31
CA LEU A 968 36.40 -21.13 -16.08
C LEU A 968 37.35 -21.95 -16.96
N LEU A 969 37.95 -23.02 -16.42
CA LEU A 969 38.85 -23.93 -17.15
C LEU A 969 38.18 -24.54 -18.39
N GLN A 970 36.94 -25.01 -18.23
CA GLN A 970 36.12 -25.57 -19.32
C GLN A 970 35.71 -24.53 -20.37
N ALA A 971 35.66 -23.25 -20.00
CA ALA A 971 35.27 -22.16 -20.89
C ALA A 971 36.45 -21.54 -21.65
N ASP A 972 37.70 -21.83 -21.25
CA ASP A 972 38.91 -21.36 -21.90
C ASP A 972 39.18 -22.12 -23.22
N LYS A 973 39.19 -21.36 -24.33
CA LYS A 973 39.44 -21.87 -25.69
C LYS A 973 40.86 -22.44 -25.87
N THR A 974 41.79 -22.12 -24.98
CA THR A 974 43.17 -22.63 -24.96
C THR A 974 43.34 -23.89 -24.11
N ASN A 975 42.25 -24.63 -23.85
CA ASN A 975 42.27 -25.83 -22.99
C ASN A 975 42.79 -25.52 -21.56
N GLY A 976 42.47 -24.32 -21.05
CA GLY A 976 42.81 -23.89 -19.69
C GLY A 976 44.21 -23.30 -19.50
N GLU A 977 45.01 -23.12 -20.55
CA GLU A 977 46.39 -22.61 -20.43
C GLU A 977 46.45 -21.17 -19.90
N VAL A 978 45.54 -20.29 -20.35
CA VAL A 978 45.50 -18.89 -19.90
C VAL A 978 45.18 -18.82 -18.41
N ILE A 979 44.19 -19.60 -17.95
CA ILE A 979 43.78 -19.61 -16.54
C ILE A 979 44.89 -20.15 -15.64
N ILE A 980 45.58 -21.22 -16.05
CA ILE A 980 46.71 -21.77 -15.30
C ILE A 980 47.86 -20.74 -15.22
N ALA A 981 48.12 -20.00 -16.30
CA ALA A 981 49.11 -18.93 -16.30
C ALA A 981 48.74 -17.78 -15.35
N GLU A 982 47.47 -17.38 -15.24
CA GLU A 982 47.02 -16.36 -14.27
C GLU A 982 47.07 -16.87 -12.83
N ILE A 983 46.70 -18.12 -12.54
CA ILE A 983 46.80 -18.71 -11.18
C ILE A 983 48.26 -18.70 -10.71
N LEU A 984 49.20 -19.08 -11.57
CA LEU A 984 50.63 -19.05 -11.25
C LEU A 984 51.21 -17.63 -11.14
N ARG A 985 50.48 -16.59 -11.58
CA ARG A 985 50.88 -15.17 -11.42
C ARG A 985 50.43 -14.57 -10.09
N ASP A 986 49.45 -15.15 -9.38
CA ASP A 986 49.04 -14.64 -8.07
C ASP A 986 50.04 -15.02 -6.96
N GLY A 987 51.11 -14.22 -6.83
CA GLY A 987 52.08 -14.39 -5.76
C GLY A 987 51.55 -14.08 -4.34
N ARG A 988 50.32 -13.57 -4.19
CA ARG A 988 49.77 -13.11 -2.90
C ARG A 988 48.94 -14.19 -2.20
N TYR A 989 48.04 -14.85 -2.92
CA TYR A 989 47.09 -15.81 -2.34
C TYR A 989 47.32 -17.25 -2.79
N TYR A 990 47.72 -17.48 -4.04
CA TYR A 990 47.94 -18.83 -4.54
C TYR A 990 49.10 -19.52 -3.82
N LYS A 991 48.86 -20.77 -3.38
CA LYS A 991 49.83 -21.63 -2.72
C LYS A 991 49.53 -23.07 -3.13
N GLN A 992 50.48 -23.75 -3.78
CA GLN A 992 50.25 -25.12 -4.27
C GLN A 992 49.86 -26.12 -3.15
N ALA A 993 50.30 -25.86 -1.90
CA ALA A 993 49.86 -26.61 -0.72
C ALA A 993 48.36 -26.42 -0.38
N ASN A 994 47.80 -25.20 -0.55
CA ASN A 994 46.40 -24.91 -0.30
C ASN A 994 45.50 -25.62 -1.32
N ILE A 995 45.76 -25.46 -2.62
CA ILE A 995 44.93 -26.07 -3.67
C ILE A 995 45.01 -27.61 -3.64
N SER A 996 46.19 -28.17 -3.34
CA SER A 996 46.36 -29.61 -3.07
C SER A 996 45.56 -30.09 -1.86
N LYS A 997 45.51 -29.31 -0.77
CA LYS A 997 44.68 -29.59 0.42
C LYS A 997 43.20 -29.50 0.09
N ALA A 998 42.77 -28.52 -0.71
CA ALA A 998 41.39 -28.38 -1.16
C ALA A 998 40.92 -29.59 -1.99
N CYS A 999 41.73 -30.06 -2.94
CA CYS A 999 41.44 -31.27 -3.72
C CYS A 999 41.24 -32.52 -2.82
N ARG A 1000 42.08 -32.68 -1.78
CA ARG A 1000 41.92 -33.76 -0.79
C ARG A 1000 40.63 -33.63 0.03
N ILE A 1001 40.26 -32.42 0.44
CA ILE A 1001 39.01 -32.15 1.17
C ILE A 1001 37.81 -32.43 0.24
N ALA A 1002 37.84 -31.95 -1.00
CA ALA A 1002 36.79 -32.17 -2.00
C ALA A 1002 36.52 -33.66 -2.24
N ARG A 1003 37.58 -34.47 -2.39
CA ARG A 1003 37.48 -35.93 -2.53
C ARG A 1003 36.99 -36.64 -1.26
N ARG A 1004 37.40 -36.18 -0.06
CA ARG A 1004 37.00 -36.80 1.22
C ARG A 1004 35.55 -36.52 1.59
N GLU A 1005 35.10 -35.29 1.38
CA GLU A 1005 33.78 -34.80 1.80
C GLU A 1005 32.72 -34.90 0.70
N GLY A 1006 33.09 -35.23 -0.54
CA GLY A 1006 32.18 -35.31 -1.68
C GLY A 1006 31.63 -33.95 -2.11
N LEU A 1007 32.48 -32.91 -2.16
CA LEU A 1007 32.03 -31.52 -2.34
C LEU A 1007 31.49 -31.17 -3.74
N MET A 1008 31.72 -32.00 -4.75
CA MET A 1008 31.30 -31.77 -6.14
C MET A 1008 31.08 -33.11 -6.87
N SER A 1009 30.52 -33.07 -8.07
CA SER A 1009 30.35 -34.28 -8.89
C SER A 1009 31.70 -34.93 -9.26
N SER A 1010 31.71 -36.25 -9.53
CA SER A 1010 32.93 -36.98 -9.88
C SER A 1010 33.66 -36.38 -11.10
N VAL A 1011 32.89 -35.95 -12.11
CA VAL A 1011 33.41 -35.31 -13.33
C VAL A 1011 34.14 -34.00 -12.99
N LEU A 1012 33.52 -33.11 -12.22
CA LEU A 1012 34.15 -31.85 -11.81
C LEU A 1012 35.37 -32.08 -10.89
N LEU A 1013 35.33 -33.12 -10.06
CA LEU A 1013 36.45 -33.50 -9.19
C LEU A 1013 37.65 -34.04 -9.97
N GLU A 1014 37.43 -34.76 -11.06
CA GLU A 1014 38.47 -35.25 -11.97
C GLU A 1014 39.10 -34.09 -12.75
N GLU A 1015 38.31 -33.16 -13.27
CA GLU A 1015 38.81 -31.92 -13.91
C GLU A 1015 39.60 -31.06 -12.92
N PHE A 1016 39.10 -30.86 -11.70
CA PHE A 1016 39.83 -30.11 -10.67
C PHE A 1016 41.14 -30.82 -10.27
N HIS A 1017 41.16 -32.15 -10.23
CA HIS A 1017 42.38 -32.92 -9.98
C HIS A 1017 43.39 -32.79 -11.12
N SER A 1018 42.92 -32.74 -12.38
CA SER A 1018 43.73 -32.46 -13.57
C SER A 1018 44.36 -31.06 -13.49
N LEU A 1019 43.58 -30.03 -13.12
CA LEU A 1019 44.07 -28.67 -12.87
C LEU A 1019 45.18 -28.64 -11.81
N VAL A 1020 44.96 -29.23 -10.64
CA VAL A 1020 45.95 -29.27 -9.55
C VAL A 1020 47.26 -29.96 -9.97
N LYS A 1021 47.17 -30.99 -10.83
CA LYS A 1021 48.35 -31.65 -11.40
C LYS A 1021 49.07 -30.74 -12.39
N ARG A 1022 48.35 -30.13 -13.35
CA ARG A 1022 48.94 -29.21 -14.33
C ARG A 1022 49.63 -28.02 -13.68
N LEU A 1023 49.05 -27.47 -12.61
CA LEU A 1023 49.66 -26.44 -11.78
C LEU A 1023 50.97 -26.92 -11.13
N ALA A 1024 51.00 -28.13 -10.55
CA ALA A 1024 52.23 -28.72 -9.99
C ALA A 1024 53.34 -28.89 -11.04
N ASP A 1025 52.98 -29.41 -12.21
CA ASP A 1025 53.91 -29.71 -13.30
C ASP A 1025 54.48 -28.40 -13.90
N MET A 1026 53.65 -27.35 -14.03
CA MET A 1026 54.07 -26.04 -14.55
C MET A 1026 54.83 -25.19 -13.53
N GLU A 1027 54.47 -25.22 -12.24
CA GLU A 1027 55.21 -24.54 -11.16
C GLU A 1027 56.65 -25.09 -11.03
N GLN A 1028 56.83 -26.41 -11.22
CA GLN A 1028 58.15 -27.04 -11.24
C GLN A 1028 58.99 -26.66 -12.48
N ALA A 1029 58.35 -26.43 -13.62
CA ALA A 1029 59.01 -25.95 -14.83
C ALA A 1029 59.31 -24.43 -14.81
N GLY A 1030 58.49 -23.65 -14.10
CA GLY A 1030 58.38 -22.19 -14.21
C GLY A 1030 59.13 -21.35 -13.18
N LYS A 1031 60.14 -21.88 -12.49
CA LYS A 1031 61.03 -21.06 -11.64
C LYS A 1031 61.98 -20.22 -12.51
N ASP A 1032 61.65 -18.95 -12.74
CA ASP A 1032 62.52 -17.98 -13.44
C ASP A 1032 62.30 -16.52 -12.97
N ILE A 1033 63.43 -15.79 -12.87
CA ILE A 1033 63.60 -14.33 -12.74
C ILE A 1033 63.16 -13.70 -11.40
N ASP A 1034 64.14 -13.28 -10.59
CA ASP A 1034 63.93 -12.35 -9.47
C ASP A 1034 63.54 -10.96 -9.98
N LEU A 1035 62.52 -10.36 -9.37
CA LEU A 1035 61.99 -9.04 -9.74
C LEU A 1035 62.91 -7.87 -9.33
N ASP A 1036 63.80 -8.08 -8.36
CA ASP A 1036 64.78 -7.08 -7.89
C ASP A 1036 65.77 -6.63 -8.99
N ASP A 1037 65.84 -7.36 -10.10
CA ASP A 1037 66.72 -7.16 -11.24
C ASP A 1037 66.07 -6.37 -12.40
N VAL A 1038 64.83 -5.90 -12.25
CA VAL A 1038 64.03 -5.25 -13.31
C VAL A 1038 64.14 -3.72 -13.25
N PRO A 1039 64.46 -3.02 -14.36
CA PRO A 1039 64.47 -1.56 -14.40
C PRO A 1039 63.10 -0.96 -14.04
N PRO A 1040 63.03 0.08 -13.18
CA PRO A 1040 61.77 0.63 -12.70
C PRO A 1040 60.89 1.23 -13.81
N GLU A 1041 61.46 1.67 -14.93
CA GLU A 1041 60.74 2.12 -16.13
C GLU A 1041 59.95 1.00 -16.85
N PHE A 1042 60.19 -0.27 -16.52
CA PHE A 1042 59.45 -1.42 -17.04
C PHE A 1042 58.38 -1.93 -16.07
N LEU A 1043 58.33 -1.39 -14.85
CA LEU A 1043 57.37 -1.75 -13.82
C LEU A 1043 56.15 -0.82 -13.88
N ASP A 1044 54.97 -1.39 -13.65
CA ASP A 1044 53.71 -0.67 -13.53
C ASP A 1044 53.69 0.14 -12.22
N PRO A 1045 53.46 1.47 -12.25
CA PRO A 1045 53.54 2.31 -11.05
C PRO A 1045 52.35 2.16 -10.07
N ILE A 1046 51.35 1.32 -10.38
CA ILE A 1046 50.22 0.99 -9.48
C ILE A 1046 50.46 -0.38 -8.82
N MET A 1047 50.87 -1.38 -9.60
CA MET A 1047 51.00 -2.77 -9.16
C MET A 1047 52.44 -3.20 -8.82
N ALA A 1048 53.45 -2.43 -9.23
CA ALA A 1048 54.88 -2.76 -9.15
C ALA A 1048 55.31 -4.03 -9.92
N ASP A 1049 54.44 -4.55 -10.79
CA ASP A 1049 54.69 -5.69 -11.67
C ASP A 1049 55.24 -5.26 -13.04
N LEU A 1050 55.94 -6.14 -13.75
CA LEU A 1050 56.36 -5.89 -15.12
C LEU A 1050 55.17 -5.58 -16.06
N MET A 1051 55.25 -4.47 -16.81
CA MET A 1051 54.25 -4.10 -17.80
C MET A 1051 54.28 -5.04 -19.03
N THR A 1052 53.10 -5.49 -19.45
CA THR A 1052 52.87 -6.37 -20.61
C THR A 1052 52.28 -5.64 -21.81
N ASP A 1053 51.46 -4.62 -21.59
CA ASP A 1053 50.94 -3.72 -22.63
C ASP A 1053 50.96 -2.26 -22.12
N PRO A 1054 52.12 -1.58 -22.17
CA PRO A 1054 52.26 -0.23 -21.64
C PRO A 1054 51.41 0.78 -22.44
N VAL A 1055 50.67 1.62 -21.71
CA VAL A 1055 49.86 2.72 -22.22
C VAL A 1055 50.15 4.01 -21.45
N LEU A 1056 50.20 5.12 -22.16
CA LEU A 1056 50.40 6.46 -21.61
C LEU A 1056 49.06 7.11 -21.29
N LEU A 1057 48.95 7.64 -20.06
CA LEU A 1057 47.81 8.44 -19.61
C LEU A 1057 47.99 9.89 -20.12
N PRO A 1058 47.06 10.47 -20.89
CA PRO A 1058 47.24 11.79 -21.51
C PRO A 1058 47.31 12.94 -20.50
N SER A 1059 46.64 12.78 -19.35
CA SER A 1059 46.54 13.77 -18.27
C SER A 1059 47.78 13.78 -17.36
N SER A 1060 48.10 12.66 -16.68
CA SER A 1060 49.27 12.56 -15.80
C SER A 1060 50.60 12.34 -16.54
N LYS A 1061 50.56 11.90 -17.80
CA LYS A 1061 51.73 11.46 -18.59
C LYS A 1061 52.50 10.30 -17.95
N VAL A 1062 51.88 9.58 -17.03
CA VAL A 1062 52.40 8.33 -16.46
C VAL A 1062 52.13 7.19 -17.44
N ILE A 1063 53.06 6.24 -17.55
CA ILE A 1063 52.86 5.00 -18.29
C ILE A 1063 52.45 3.91 -17.29
N VAL A 1064 51.42 3.16 -17.64
CA VAL A 1064 50.85 2.05 -16.85
C VAL A 1064 50.55 0.87 -17.77
N ASP A 1065 50.39 -0.33 -17.22
CA ASP A 1065 49.89 -1.46 -18.00
C ASP A 1065 48.38 -1.28 -18.28
N ARG A 1066 47.98 -1.56 -19.54
CA ARG A 1066 46.58 -1.49 -19.98
C ARG A 1066 45.62 -2.23 -19.04
N ARG A 1067 45.95 -3.44 -18.57
CA ARG A 1067 45.06 -4.26 -17.73
C ARG A 1067 44.77 -3.60 -16.38
N ASN A 1068 45.75 -2.87 -15.85
CA ASN A 1068 45.67 -2.22 -14.55
C ASN A 1068 44.84 -0.94 -14.63
N ILE A 1069 45.06 -0.11 -15.65
CA ILE A 1069 44.24 1.10 -15.85
C ILE A 1069 42.82 0.76 -16.32
N GLU A 1070 42.63 -0.23 -17.20
CA GLU A 1070 41.27 -0.65 -17.61
C GLU A 1070 40.47 -1.15 -16.41
N ARG A 1071 41.12 -1.81 -15.44
CA ARG A 1071 40.48 -2.21 -14.17
C ARG A 1071 40.18 -1.00 -13.26
N HIS A 1072 41.05 0.00 -13.17
CA HIS A 1072 40.75 1.25 -12.44
C HIS A 1072 39.54 1.97 -13.06
N LEU A 1073 39.52 2.12 -14.39
CA LEU A 1073 38.43 2.76 -15.13
C LEU A 1073 37.07 2.03 -15.02
N MET A 1074 37.08 0.73 -14.67
CA MET A 1074 35.86 -0.02 -14.32
C MET A 1074 35.32 0.30 -12.92
N SER A 1075 36.07 0.96 -12.04
CA SER A 1075 35.60 1.45 -10.74
C SER A 1075 35.41 2.97 -10.73
N GLU A 1076 36.41 3.71 -11.21
CA GLU A 1076 36.46 5.17 -11.23
C GLU A 1076 36.92 5.65 -12.61
N PRO A 1077 36.10 6.39 -13.39
CA PRO A 1077 36.44 6.86 -14.73
C PRO A 1077 37.38 8.09 -14.69
N SER A 1078 38.53 7.92 -14.06
CA SER A 1078 39.53 8.96 -13.81
C SER A 1078 40.95 8.46 -13.98
N ASP A 1079 41.90 9.39 -14.07
CA ASP A 1079 43.33 9.13 -13.97
C ASP A 1079 43.72 8.94 -12.49
N PRO A 1080 44.31 7.80 -12.08
CA PRO A 1080 44.56 7.50 -10.67
C PRO A 1080 45.60 8.41 -10.01
N PHE A 1081 46.42 9.13 -10.80
CA PHE A 1081 47.50 9.98 -10.27
C PHE A 1081 47.09 11.44 -10.05
N ASN A 1082 46.06 11.93 -10.75
CA ASN A 1082 45.61 13.33 -10.64
C ASN A 1082 44.08 13.52 -10.59
N ARG A 1083 43.30 12.43 -10.64
CA ARG A 1083 41.82 12.41 -10.62
C ARG A 1083 41.14 13.19 -11.75
N ALA A 1084 41.86 13.50 -12.83
CA ALA A 1084 41.24 14.07 -14.03
C ALA A 1084 40.32 13.03 -14.71
N PRO A 1085 39.18 13.41 -15.30
CA PRO A 1085 38.33 12.49 -16.05
C PRO A 1085 39.10 11.82 -17.19
N LEU A 1086 39.03 10.49 -17.27
CA LEU A 1086 39.77 9.68 -18.24
C LEU A 1086 38.86 8.57 -18.76
N THR A 1087 38.91 8.28 -20.06
CA THR A 1087 38.18 7.15 -20.67
C THR A 1087 39.11 6.18 -21.39
N ARG A 1088 38.63 4.95 -21.64
CA ARG A 1088 39.43 3.86 -22.22
C ARG A 1088 40.00 4.22 -23.60
N GLU A 1089 39.26 5.00 -24.38
CA GLU A 1089 39.60 5.43 -25.74
C GLU A 1089 40.74 6.47 -25.76
N GLN A 1090 41.01 7.11 -24.62
CA GLN A 1090 42.03 8.13 -24.46
C GLN A 1090 43.42 7.55 -24.11
N LEU A 1091 43.51 6.24 -23.87
CA LEU A 1091 44.76 5.53 -23.54
C LEU A 1091 45.67 5.38 -24.76
N VAL A 1092 46.85 5.99 -24.74
CA VAL A 1092 47.78 6.01 -25.88
C VAL A 1092 48.77 4.83 -25.80
N PRO A 1093 48.76 3.84 -26.71
CA PRO A 1093 49.67 2.69 -26.66
C PRO A 1093 51.15 3.08 -26.79
N GLN A 1094 52.04 2.37 -26.09
CA GLN A 1094 53.50 2.59 -26.13
C GLN A 1094 54.25 1.39 -26.75
N PRO A 1095 54.19 1.20 -28.08
CA PRO A 1095 54.72 0.01 -28.76
C PRO A 1095 56.26 -0.10 -28.72
N GLU A 1096 56.98 1.01 -28.54
CA GLU A 1096 58.44 1.01 -28.41
C GLU A 1096 58.88 0.49 -27.04
N LEU A 1097 58.24 0.97 -25.96
CA LEU A 1097 58.49 0.47 -24.61
C LEU A 1097 58.10 -1.01 -24.48
N LYS A 1098 56.98 -1.42 -25.10
CA LYS A 1098 56.59 -2.83 -25.16
C LYS A 1098 57.68 -3.73 -25.73
N LYS A 1099 58.26 -3.34 -26.88
CA LYS A 1099 59.38 -4.08 -27.50
C LYS A 1099 60.64 -4.09 -26.63
N ALA A 1100 60.92 -3.01 -25.89
CA ALA A 1100 62.05 -2.97 -24.96
C ALA A 1100 61.87 -3.97 -23.80
N ILE A 1101 60.65 -4.08 -23.27
CA ILE A 1101 60.29 -5.04 -22.21
C ILE A 1101 60.32 -6.49 -22.73
N GLU A 1102 59.80 -6.73 -23.94
CA GLU A 1102 59.89 -8.03 -24.61
C GLU A 1102 61.35 -8.46 -24.82
N ALA A 1103 62.21 -7.56 -25.31
CA ALA A 1103 63.64 -7.83 -25.48
C ALA A 1103 64.38 -8.07 -24.14
N PHE A 1104 64.05 -7.31 -23.09
CA PHE A 1104 64.61 -7.48 -21.75
C PHE A 1104 64.23 -8.84 -21.13
N THR A 1105 62.96 -9.21 -21.20
CA THR A 1105 62.48 -10.51 -20.70
C THR A 1105 63.04 -11.68 -21.48
N GLU A 1106 63.18 -11.57 -22.80
CA GLU A 1106 63.83 -12.59 -23.62
C GLU A 1106 65.32 -12.73 -23.25
N ALA A 1107 66.06 -11.63 -23.08
CA ALA A 1107 67.45 -11.67 -22.65
C ALA A 1107 67.63 -12.32 -21.26
N LYS A 1108 66.78 -11.99 -20.28
CA LYS A 1108 66.79 -12.61 -18.95
C LYS A 1108 66.45 -14.12 -19.01
N ARG A 1109 65.48 -14.53 -19.84
CA ARG A 1109 65.17 -15.95 -20.08
C ARG A 1109 66.34 -16.70 -20.74
N GLN A 1110 67.02 -16.10 -21.72
CA GLN A 1110 68.20 -16.70 -22.35
C GLN A 1110 69.37 -16.85 -21.36
N MET A 1111 69.56 -15.89 -20.45
CA MET A 1111 70.53 -15.99 -19.35
C MET A 1111 70.18 -17.10 -18.34
N ALA A 1112 68.91 -17.20 -17.93
CA ALA A 1112 68.44 -18.26 -17.03
C ALA A 1112 68.50 -19.67 -17.66
N ALA A 1113 68.27 -19.77 -18.98
CA ALA A 1113 68.43 -21.01 -19.72
C ALA A 1113 69.91 -21.44 -19.84
N THR A 1114 70.86 -20.50 -19.96
CA THR A 1114 72.29 -20.84 -20.02
C THR A 1114 72.84 -21.34 -18.68
N THR A 1115 72.40 -20.78 -17.55
CA THR A 1115 72.77 -21.27 -16.20
C THR A 1115 72.14 -22.61 -15.82
N LYS A 1116 71.07 -23.07 -16.50
CA LYS A 1116 70.44 -24.39 -16.28
C LYS A 1116 71.06 -25.54 -17.10
N SER A 1117 72.21 -25.32 -17.74
CA SER A 1117 72.98 -26.38 -18.42
C SER A 1117 73.67 -27.29 -17.39
N PRO A 1118 73.49 -28.63 -17.41
CA PRO A 1118 73.92 -29.49 -16.31
C PRO A 1118 75.43 -29.71 -16.28
N GLY A 1119 76.02 -29.57 -15.08
CA GLY A 1119 77.26 -30.25 -14.75
C GLY A 1119 77.00 -31.75 -14.53
N ASN A 1120 77.86 -32.60 -15.10
CA ASN A 1120 77.89 -34.05 -14.86
C ASN A 1120 78.16 -34.41 -13.39
#